data_AF-A0A947PWY0-F1
#
_entry.id   AF-A0A947PWY0-F1
#
_cell.length_a   1.000
_cell.length_b   1.000
_cell.length_c   1.000
_cell.angle_alpha   90.00
_cell.angle_beta   90.00
_cell.angle_gamma   90.00
#
_symmetry.space_group_name_H-M   'P 1'
#
loop_
_entity.id
_entity.type
_entity.pdbx_description
1 polymer ?
#
loop_
_entity_poly.entity_id
_entity_poly.type
_entity_poly.pdbx_seq_one_letter_code
_entity_poly.pdbx_strand_id
1 'polypeptide(L)'
;AVTYNVTRSGDKVEITFARPGTMTKAATTDANVLALEQVAGGTEPLKVAVTIAPGRDFRHFTIGSRVIIDVINPSAPKTKPAAQTQAAPTPTPTPAPVTTAPAPKAVAAAPAMPAKAVETVKEEALPEGQVAPEPAAGPTMDAHTISVTTTENVGMAVFERFGTLWIVIDRPGFTMTPQISGPEKEKFAPFKRVDLPNGTVFTTPLPEDAGAEIYGEGGGLVWRIISTPKQRMISPVLPQRVFAGEDPARGGTVKWPLGRVTKLIEVTDPAVGDIITVATVQDSSQNTGDLREFVDFTALRAPVGMAIRAKADDVKVEQVSGGVQISRPTGLALSRVKDVKSQQIREQVQEAAAPVAATGELKRIFDFDRWMMGGVDSLADNQHILLAGMGNKDKNGKVQDALALAKMNIANDRGQEALGFLSFAAQELPQIAESPEFKALRGAAEALAGKHELAWRDLNDPALKNYDELNYWRAYALAWLGDWKQAGEMMPNDHQLLLSYPKALLEKLGIKLAEIALRKNEVPKAEGILKTLERSRATLKPWTVAGLDYLTGQAARQKGEPEKTRPLWEPLITGKDDFYRARSGLALTMLELDSKDIDLTQAIDRLEGLRYAWRGDELEAQINYTLGKLYLQNKEYLKGFTILRDAAQMSPNSDIANEIGGYMTESFTDLMLNNDELSAEDAVMVYEEFKGLTPENEEGRKLVRKLAERMVNADLLTRAGAILQDQVDFKIAGEEQARTAMRLAAIYLLDNDPKPAVSVLEKAKTYYAAQPDEKSQAEARAADMMRARALSQMNQTEEAIALLNTFPVAPDVNRLRADISWKAGLWEDSAEALQDLILDEAIEPEAALTLDQADLILNRAVALNLSGNRVALTNLQKRFAPAMQKTARARLFDVVTRPRKTSIIADRETIEQIVSEVDMFKDFLEAYKQTSDLGN
;
A
#
# COMPACT_ATOMS: atom_id res chain seq x y z
N ALA A 1 21.76 -26.72 8.30
CA ALA A 1 22.65 -25.56 8.40
C ALA A 1 24.05 -26.02 8.83
N VAL A 2 25.07 -25.19 8.67
CA VAL A 2 26.37 -25.37 9.36
C VAL A 2 26.25 -24.70 10.73
N THR A 3 26.70 -25.39 11.79
CA THR A 3 26.75 -24.79 13.14
C THR A 3 27.84 -23.73 13.22
N TYR A 4 27.60 -22.67 13.98
CA TYR A 4 28.52 -21.57 14.20
C TYR A 4 28.46 -21.12 15.66
N ASN A 5 29.50 -20.42 16.10
CA ASN A 5 29.56 -19.75 17.39
C ASN A 5 30.01 -18.29 17.19
N VAL A 6 29.59 -17.39 18.08
CA VAL A 6 29.94 -15.96 18.00
C VAL A 6 30.51 -15.48 19.34
N THR A 7 31.62 -14.75 19.29
CA THR A 7 32.29 -14.19 20.48
C THR A 7 32.59 -12.71 20.27
N ARG A 8 32.48 -11.90 21.33
CA ARG A 8 32.84 -10.47 21.33
C ARG A 8 34.15 -10.26 22.08
N SER A 9 35.05 -9.45 21.51
CA SER A 9 36.27 -8.96 22.15
C SER A 9 36.42 -7.47 21.84
N GLY A 10 36.05 -6.61 22.80
CA GLY A 10 35.89 -5.17 22.56
C GLY A 10 34.89 -4.90 21.43
N ASP A 11 35.33 -4.17 20.41
CA ASP A 11 34.53 -3.85 19.22
C ASP A 11 34.71 -4.85 18.06
N LYS A 12 35.35 -6.01 18.31
CA LYS A 12 35.50 -7.09 17.32
C LYS A 12 34.59 -8.27 17.68
N VAL A 13 33.79 -8.70 16.72
CA VAL A 13 32.86 -9.84 16.80
C VAL A 13 33.40 -10.96 15.90
N GLU A 14 33.85 -12.07 16.48
CA GLU A 14 34.34 -13.23 15.73
C GLU A 14 33.25 -14.30 15.58
N ILE A 15 33.05 -14.76 14.35
CA ILE A 15 32.15 -15.83 13.96
C ILE A 15 33.00 -17.05 13.58
N THR A 16 32.93 -18.13 14.34
CA THR A 16 33.59 -19.40 14.01
C THR A 16 32.55 -20.40 13.49
N PHE A 17 32.71 -20.85 12.25
CA PHE A 17 31.87 -21.89 11.64
C PHE A 17 32.49 -23.28 11.87
N ALA A 18 31.67 -24.29 12.16
CA ALA A 18 32.12 -25.66 12.46
C ALA A 18 32.62 -26.48 11.26
N ARG A 19 32.85 -25.84 10.10
CA ARG A 19 33.38 -26.48 8.88
C ARG A 19 34.35 -25.56 8.16
N PRO A 20 35.34 -26.11 7.43
CA PRO A 20 36.21 -25.32 6.57
C PRO A 20 35.44 -24.65 5.43
N GLY A 21 35.98 -23.54 4.95
CA GLY A 21 35.41 -22.72 3.88
C GLY A 21 36.23 -21.45 3.64
N THR A 22 35.80 -20.64 2.68
CA THR A 22 36.42 -19.35 2.33
C THR A 22 35.34 -18.29 2.11
N MET A 23 35.66 -17.04 2.45
CA MET A 23 34.75 -15.90 2.33
C MET A 23 35.06 -15.09 1.06
N THR A 24 34.13 -15.08 0.10
CA THR A 24 34.14 -14.09 -0.99
C THR A 24 33.71 -12.74 -0.42
N LYS A 25 34.67 -11.82 -0.24
CA LYS A 25 34.43 -10.52 0.41
C LYS A 25 33.68 -9.57 -0.52
N ALA A 26 32.48 -9.16 -0.12
CA ALA A 26 31.79 -7.99 -0.67
C ALA A 26 32.29 -6.70 0.01
N ALA A 27 32.04 -5.55 -0.62
CA ALA A 27 32.26 -4.25 0.02
C ALA A 27 31.14 -3.95 1.02
N THR A 28 31.50 -3.43 2.19
CA THR A 28 30.55 -2.89 3.18
C THR A 28 30.35 -1.40 2.92
N THR A 29 29.10 -0.94 2.96
CA THR A 29 28.70 0.48 2.87
C THR A 29 27.98 0.97 4.14
N ASP A 30 27.93 0.16 5.20
CA ASP A 30 27.29 0.46 6.48
C ASP A 30 28.29 1.13 7.44
N ALA A 31 27.96 2.33 7.92
CA ALA A 31 28.77 3.10 8.85
C ALA A 31 28.97 2.43 10.23
N ASN A 32 28.14 1.45 10.59
CA ASN A 32 28.23 0.72 11.85
C ASN A 32 29.20 -0.47 11.79
N VAL A 33 29.67 -0.86 10.59
CA VAL A 33 30.60 -1.98 10.37
C VAL A 33 31.90 -1.45 9.77
N LEU A 34 32.88 -1.20 10.65
CA LEU A 34 34.17 -0.61 10.30
C LEU A 34 35.09 -1.55 9.50
N ALA A 35 34.99 -2.87 9.72
CA ALA A 35 35.77 -3.86 8.97
C ALA A 35 35.09 -5.24 8.91
N LEU A 36 35.44 -6.01 7.88
CA LEU A 36 35.09 -7.42 7.70
C LEU A 36 36.31 -8.20 7.21
N GLU A 37 36.72 -9.24 7.94
CA GLU A 37 37.97 -9.97 7.72
C GLU A 37 37.76 -11.49 7.83
N GLN A 38 38.44 -12.29 6.99
CA GLN A 38 38.58 -13.72 7.24
C GLN A 38 39.82 -13.93 8.11
N VAL A 39 39.64 -14.46 9.33
CA VAL A 39 40.72 -14.71 10.30
C VAL A 39 41.37 -16.07 10.09
N ALA A 40 40.58 -17.07 9.68
CA ALA A 40 41.03 -18.43 9.35
C ALA A 40 40.08 -19.05 8.30
N GLY A 41 40.55 -20.05 7.55
CA GLY A 41 39.74 -20.73 6.54
C GLY A 41 40.59 -21.58 5.59
N GLY A 42 40.00 -22.00 4.46
CA GLY A 42 40.65 -22.93 3.53
C GLY A 42 40.52 -24.36 4.04
N THR A 43 41.59 -24.91 4.63
CA THR A 43 41.58 -26.25 5.27
C THR A 43 41.11 -26.23 6.72
N GLU A 44 41.18 -25.08 7.39
CA GLU A 44 40.72 -24.90 8.77
C GLU A 44 39.27 -24.42 8.83
N PRO A 45 38.55 -24.63 9.96
CA PRO A 45 37.20 -24.11 10.16
C PRO A 45 37.12 -22.60 9.91
N LEU A 46 36.16 -22.16 9.09
CA LEU A 46 36.08 -20.76 8.66
C LEU A 46 35.87 -19.84 9.88
N LYS A 47 36.72 -18.83 10.03
CA LYS A 47 36.56 -17.74 10.99
C LYS A 47 36.45 -16.41 10.26
N VAL A 48 35.39 -15.67 10.56
CA VAL A 48 35.14 -14.32 10.04
C VAL A 48 35.02 -13.37 11.21
N ALA A 49 35.71 -12.23 11.17
CA ALA A 49 35.58 -11.18 12.18
C ALA A 49 34.97 -9.92 11.57
N VAL A 50 34.04 -9.33 12.33
CA VAL A 50 33.37 -8.06 12.06
C VAL A 50 33.85 -7.06 13.09
N THR A 51 34.39 -5.92 12.67
CA THR A 51 34.65 -4.80 13.58
C THR A 51 33.47 -3.85 13.50
N ILE A 52 32.81 -3.62 14.63
CA ILE A 52 31.66 -2.72 14.75
C ILE A 52 32.09 -1.35 15.29
N ALA A 53 31.25 -0.32 15.13
CA ALA A 53 31.54 0.99 15.70
C ALA A 53 31.54 0.95 17.25
N PRO A 54 32.41 1.72 17.93
CA PRO A 54 32.48 1.73 19.38
C PRO A 54 31.15 2.05 20.06
N GLY A 55 30.88 1.37 21.18
CA GLY A 55 29.66 1.57 21.98
C GLY A 55 28.36 1.05 21.35
N ARG A 56 28.41 0.41 20.18
CA ARG A 56 27.27 -0.35 19.63
C ARG A 56 27.14 -1.70 20.33
N ASP A 57 25.92 -2.23 20.36
CA ASP A 57 25.68 -3.64 20.71
C ASP A 57 25.35 -4.46 19.45
N PHE A 58 25.20 -5.78 19.57
CA PHE A 58 24.78 -6.60 18.43
C PHE A 58 23.94 -7.81 18.85
N ARG A 59 23.15 -8.32 17.92
CA ARG A 59 22.51 -9.65 18.00
C ARG A 59 22.87 -10.48 16.77
N HIS A 60 22.73 -11.80 16.87
CA HIS A 60 22.97 -12.70 15.74
C HIS A 60 21.86 -13.75 15.61
N PHE A 61 21.54 -14.11 14.38
CA PHE A 61 20.53 -15.11 14.04
C PHE A 61 20.77 -15.70 12.65
N THR A 62 19.93 -16.65 12.22
CA THR A 62 20.05 -17.33 10.92
C THR A 62 18.79 -17.21 10.09
N ILE A 63 18.94 -16.86 8.82
CA ILE A 63 17.87 -16.94 7.81
C ILE A 63 18.31 -17.92 6.72
N GLY A 64 17.72 -19.12 6.75
CA GLY A 64 18.03 -20.20 5.80
C GLY A 64 19.49 -20.65 5.88
N SER A 65 20.27 -20.34 4.83
CA SER A 65 21.72 -20.61 4.76
C SER A 65 22.59 -19.45 5.23
N ARG A 66 22.02 -18.28 5.57
CA ARG A 66 22.75 -17.07 6.00
C ARG A 66 22.82 -16.99 7.52
N VAL A 67 23.99 -16.66 8.05
CA VAL A 67 24.16 -16.08 9.38
C VAL A 67 24.08 -14.56 9.22
N ILE A 68 23.31 -13.89 10.08
CA ILE A 68 23.18 -12.44 10.12
C ILE A 68 23.70 -11.95 11.47
N ILE A 69 24.58 -10.95 11.41
CA ILE A 69 24.95 -10.09 12.53
C ILE A 69 24.20 -8.77 12.32
N ASP A 70 23.48 -8.33 13.35
CA ASP A 70 22.66 -7.13 13.34
C ASP A 70 23.19 -6.19 14.43
N VAL A 71 23.67 -5.01 14.01
CA VAL A 71 24.42 -4.07 14.85
C VAL A 71 23.49 -2.97 15.34
N ILE A 72 23.31 -2.91 16.66
CA ILE A 72 22.25 -2.17 17.32
C ILE A 72 22.77 -0.79 17.74
N ASN A 73 22.11 0.25 17.27
CA ASN A 73 22.31 1.62 17.72
C ASN A 73 21.90 1.76 19.20
N PRO A 74 22.65 2.48 20.04
CA PRO A 74 22.37 2.56 21.48
C PRO A 74 21.06 3.32 21.75
N SER A 75 19.97 2.59 21.92
CA SER A 75 18.70 3.12 22.42
C SER A 75 18.86 3.60 23.86
N ALA A 76 18.24 4.73 24.20
CA ALA A 76 18.28 5.31 25.54
C ALA A 76 17.94 4.29 26.66
N PRO A 77 18.59 4.38 27.83
CA PRO A 77 18.53 3.35 28.86
C PRO A 77 17.11 3.22 29.45
N LYS A 78 16.48 2.06 29.23
CA LYS A 78 15.16 1.74 29.80
C LYS A 78 15.27 1.60 31.32
N THR A 79 14.52 2.44 32.05
CA THR A 79 14.39 2.34 33.50
C THR A 79 13.73 1.03 33.91
N LYS A 80 14.29 0.38 34.93
CA LYS A 80 13.89 -0.95 35.39
C LYS A 80 12.62 -0.84 36.27
N PRO A 81 11.51 -1.53 35.96
CA PRO A 81 10.32 -1.50 36.80
C PRO A 81 10.61 -2.00 38.22
N ALA A 82 10.05 -1.32 39.23
CA ALA A 82 10.08 -1.77 40.60
C ALA A 82 9.16 -2.98 40.79
N ALA A 83 9.57 -3.94 41.62
CA ALA A 83 8.77 -5.13 41.90
C ALA A 83 7.55 -4.78 42.76
N GLN A 84 6.34 -4.99 42.24
CA GLN A 84 5.11 -4.99 43.05
C GLN A 84 4.81 -6.38 43.60
N THR A 85 4.35 -6.42 44.85
CA THR A 85 4.18 -7.65 45.62
C THR A 85 2.95 -8.43 45.18
N GLN A 86 3.03 -9.76 45.16
CA GLN A 86 1.89 -10.63 44.84
C GLN A 86 0.83 -10.57 45.95
N ALA A 87 -0.43 -10.35 45.55
CA ALA A 87 -1.61 -10.61 46.37
C ALA A 87 -2.29 -11.91 45.89
N ALA A 88 -2.79 -12.73 46.82
CA ALA A 88 -3.38 -14.04 46.50
C ALA A 88 -4.81 -13.92 45.93
N PRO A 89 -5.23 -14.84 45.03
CA PRO A 89 -6.55 -14.79 44.42
C PRO A 89 -7.67 -15.20 45.38
N THR A 90 -8.82 -14.55 45.28
CA THR A 90 -10.10 -14.98 45.86
C THR A 90 -11.05 -15.49 44.76
N PRO A 91 -11.94 -16.47 45.04
CA PRO A 91 -12.57 -17.27 43.99
C PRO A 91 -13.85 -16.67 43.38
N THR A 92 -14.12 -17.07 42.14
CA THR A 92 -15.28 -16.70 41.32
C THR A 92 -16.60 -17.27 41.86
N PRO A 93 -17.72 -16.50 41.88
CA PRO A 93 -19.06 -17.05 42.01
C PRO A 93 -19.62 -17.56 40.67
N THR A 94 -20.25 -18.74 40.69
CA THR A 94 -20.84 -19.39 39.51
C THR A 94 -22.17 -18.75 39.09
N PRO A 95 -22.46 -18.55 37.78
CA PRO A 95 -23.79 -18.14 37.32
C PRO A 95 -24.79 -19.32 37.35
N ALA A 96 -25.99 -19.08 37.88
CA ALA A 96 -27.13 -20.00 37.81
C ALA A 96 -27.98 -19.74 36.54
N PRO A 97 -28.75 -20.74 36.05
CA PRO A 97 -29.30 -20.70 34.69
C PRO A 97 -30.60 -19.89 34.54
N VAL A 98 -30.79 -19.32 33.36
CA VAL A 98 -32.06 -18.71 32.91
C VAL A 98 -32.66 -19.59 31.79
N THR A 99 -33.99 -19.74 31.80
CA THR A 99 -34.70 -20.81 31.10
C THR A 99 -35.35 -20.35 29.79
N THR A 100 -35.34 -21.22 28.77
CA THR A 100 -36.27 -21.34 27.62
C THR A 100 -36.91 -20.09 26.99
N ALA A 101 -36.73 -19.96 25.67
CA ALA A 101 -37.59 -19.14 24.81
C ALA A 101 -39.07 -19.65 24.80
N PRO A 102 -39.98 -18.84 24.23
CA PRO A 102 -40.80 -19.37 23.16
C PRO A 102 -40.72 -18.56 21.86
N ALA A 103 -40.77 -19.27 20.73
CA ALA A 103 -40.88 -18.71 19.38
C ALA A 103 -42.33 -18.86 18.84
N PRO A 104 -42.62 -18.72 17.53
CA PRO A 104 -43.51 -17.67 17.07
C PRO A 104 -44.94 -18.14 16.72
N LYS A 105 -45.86 -17.19 16.53
CA LYS A 105 -47.15 -17.43 15.86
C LYS A 105 -47.01 -17.25 14.35
N ALA A 106 -47.62 -18.15 13.58
CA ALA A 106 -47.65 -18.10 12.11
C ALA A 106 -49.09 -18.10 11.58
N VAL A 107 -49.38 -17.20 10.63
CA VAL A 107 -50.56 -17.12 9.77
C VAL A 107 -50.14 -16.33 8.52
N ALA A 108 -50.55 -16.59 7.26
CA ALA A 108 -50.87 -17.82 6.54
C ALA A 108 -50.97 -17.45 5.02
N ALA A 109 -50.88 -18.46 4.15
CA ALA A 109 -51.30 -18.55 2.73
C ALA A 109 -51.63 -17.28 1.89
N ALA A 110 -51.09 -17.25 0.67
CA ALA A 110 -51.55 -16.37 -0.42
C ALA A 110 -52.80 -16.92 -1.16
N PRO A 111 -53.51 -16.08 -1.93
CA PRO A 111 -54.32 -16.49 -3.07
C PRO A 111 -53.66 -16.13 -4.42
N ALA A 112 -54.20 -16.67 -5.52
CA ALA A 112 -53.56 -16.69 -6.84
C ALA A 112 -54.04 -15.61 -7.83
N MET A 113 -53.39 -15.57 -9.01
CA MET A 113 -53.79 -14.79 -10.19
C MET A 113 -55.19 -15.15 -10.72
N PRO A 114 -55.82 -14.22 -11.46
CA PRO A 114 -56.56 -14.55 -12.68
C PRO A 114 -55.79 -14.13 -13.94
N ALA A 115 -56.04 -14.80 -15.08
CA ALA A 115 -55.42 -14.49 -16.37
C ALA A 115 -56.45 -14.54 -17.53
N LYS A 116 -56.18 -13.79 -18.59
CA LYS A 116 -56.70 -13.95 -19.98
C LYS A 116 -55.80 -13.12 -20.92
N ALA A 117 -55.19 -13.73 -21.94
CA ALA A 117 -55.69 -13.90 -23.31
C ALA A 117 -55.67 -12.57 -24.10
N VAL A 118 -54.69 -12.27 -24.97
CA VAL A 118 -54.28 -12.90 -26.26
C VAL A 118 -55.18 -12.50 -27.43
N GLU A 119 -54.64 -11.73 -28.38
CA GLU A 119 -55.09 -11.65 -29.79
C GLU A 119 -53.98 -11.06 -30.72
N THR A 120 -54.17 -11.11 -32.04
CA THR A 120 -53.23 -10.68 -33.12
C THR A 120 -54.04 -10.08 -34.30
N VAL A 121 -53.54 -9.53 -35.42
CA VAL A 121 -52.24 -9.45 -36.16
C VAL A 121 -52.30 -8.13 -37.02
N LYS A 122 -51.36 -7.55 -37.80
CA LYS A 122 -50.10 -7.87 -38.55
C LYS A 122 -49.20 -6.58 -38.55
N GLU A 123 -47.87 -6.62 -38.72
CA GLU A 123 -47.07 -6.60 -39.99
C GLU A 123 -47.44 -5.52 -41.03
N GLU A 124 -46.55 -4.53 -41.26
CA GLU A 124 -46.02 -4.12 -42.58
C GLU A 124 -44.70 -3.29 -42.41
N ALA A 125 -43.89 -3.14 -43.47
CA ALA A 125 -42.51 -2.60 -43.49
C ALA A 125 -42.45 -1.04 -43.61
N LEU A 126 -41.33 -0.29 -43.61
CA LEU A 126 -40.02 -0.28 -44.34
C LEU A 126 -39.10 0.79 -43.66
N PRO A 127 -37.89 1.21 -44.14
CA PRO A 127 -37.03 0.74 -45.25
C PRO A 127 -35.55 0.45 -44.83
N GLU A 128 -34.64 0.39 -45.81
CA GLU A 128 -33.19 0.16 -45.66
C GLU A 128 -32.37 1.42 -45.29
N GLY A 129 -31.15 1.19 -44.77
CA GLY A 129 -29.96 1.96 -45.20
C GLY A 129 -29.33 2.96 -44.23
N GLN A 130 -28.18 2.60 -43.64
CA GLN A 130 -26.88 3.20 -43.97
C GLN A 130 -25.71 2.43 -43.30
N VAL A 131 -24.50 2.57 -43.86
CA VAL A 131 -23.30 1.81 -43.47
C VAL A 131 -22.27 2.75 -42.83
N ALA A 132 -21.59 2.29 -41.78
CA ALA A 132 -20.41 2.90 -41.18
C ALA A 132 -19.26 1.87 -41.14
N PRO A 133 -17.98 2.29 -41.21
CA PRO A 133 -16.93 1.46 -41.82
C PRO A 133 -16.26 0.44 -40.88
N GLU A 134 -15.80 -0.65 -41.47
CA GLU A 134 -14.94 -1.67 -40.86
C GLU A 134 -13.47 -1.23 -40.88
N PRO A 135 -12.69 -1.41 -39.79
CA PRO A 135 -11.27 -1.07 -39.77
C PRO A 135 -10.44 -2.11 -40.54
N ALA A 136 -9.55 -1.64 -41.42
CA ALA A 136 -8.77 -2.51 -42.30
C ALA A 136 -7.78 -3.41 -41.53
N ALA A 137 -7.88 -4.73 -41.74
CA ALA A 137 -6.85 -5.69 -41.36
C ALA A 137 -5.79 -5.85 -42.47
N GLY A 138 -4.62 -6.39 -42.11
CA GLY A 138 -3.56 -6.72 -43.06
C GLY A 138 -3.94 -7.83 -44.06
N PRO A 139 -3.07 -8.17 -45.02
CA PRO A 139 -3.36 -9.12 -46.09
C PRO A 139 -3.73 -10.49 -45.50
N THR A 140 -5.02 -10.81 -45.56
CA THR A 140 -5.58 -12.11 -45.17
C THR A 140 -6.07 -12.79 -46.43
N MET A 141 -5.86 -14.11 -46.54
CA MET A 141 -6.52 -14.90 -47.57
C MET A 141 -8.04 -14.85 -47.33
N ASP A 142 -8.81 -14.35 -48.30
CA ASP A 142 -10.26 -14.25 -48.17
C ASP A 142 -10.93 -15.63 -48.24
N ALA A 143 -12.15 -15.71 -47.71
CA ALA A 143 -12.92 -16.94 -47.67
C ALA A 143 -13.54 -17.29 -49.04
N HIS A 144 -13.46 -18.56 -49.45
CA HIS A 144 -14.18 -19.09 -50.60
C HIS A 144 -15.58 -19.53 -50.19
N THR A 145 -16.59 -19.21 -51.00
CA THR A 145 -17.98 -19.62 -50.79
C THR A 145 -18.46 -20.46 -51.96
N ILE A 146 -18.85 -21.70 -51.69
CA ILE A 146 -19.61 -22.57 -52.59
C ILE A 146 -21.09 -22.35 -52.28
N SER A 147 -21.87 -21.97 -53.27
CA SER A 147 -23.29 -21.65 -53.13
C SER A 147 -24.17 -22.66 -53.87
N VAL A 148 -25.26 -23.08 -53.21
CA VAL A 148 -26.33 -23.89 -53.80
C VAL A 148 -27.63 -23.14 -53.58
N THR A 149 -28.28 -22.75 -54.68
CA THR A 149 -29.59 -22.08 -54.68
C THR A 149 -30.60 -23.00 -55.33
N THR A 150 -31.82 -23.07 -54.79
CA THR A 150 -32.88 -23.97 -55.27
C THR A 150 -34.21 -23.23 -55.39
N THR A 151 -35.11 -23.76 -56.23
CA THR A 151 -36.50 -23.27 -56.38
C THR A 151 -37.49 -23.97 -55.46
N GLU A 152 -37.07 -25.07 -54.82
CA GLU A 152 -37.83 -25.83 -53.81
C GLU A 152 -36.96 -26.09 -52.59
N ASN A 153 -37.57 -26.23 -51.42
CA ASN A 153 -36.88 -26.58 -50.18
C ASN A 153 -36.23 -27.98 -50.29
N VAL A 154 -34.90 -28.06 -50.22
CA VAL A 154 -34.13 -29.31 -50.26
C VAL A 154 -33.41 -29.59 -48.94
N GLY A 155 -33.32 -30.87 -48.59
CA GLY A 155 -32.39 -31.34 -47.58
C GLY A 155 -30.98 -31.49 -48.17
N MET A 156 -29.96 -31.05 -47.43
CA MET A 156 -28.56 -31.18 -47.86
C MET A 156 -27.68 -31.81 -46.77
N ALA A 157 -26.61 -32.48 -47.19
CA ALA A 157 -25.48 -32.84 -46.35
C ALA A 157 -24.18 -32.54 -47.09
N VAL A 158 -23.14 -32.16 -46.35
CA VAL A 158 -21.82 -31.83 -46.87
C VAL A 158 -20.79 -32.50 -45.99
N PHE A 159 -19.91 -33.30 -46.59
CA PHE A 159 -18.82 -33.98 -45.88
C PHE A 159 -17.53 -33.99 -46.69
N GLU A 160 -16.42 -34.14 -45.97
CA GLU A 160 -15.08 -34.23 -46.54
C GLU A 160 -14.59 -35.69 -46.50
N ARG A 161 -14.02 -36.17 -47.61
CA ARG A 161 -13.39 -37.49 -47.69
C ARG A 161 -12.22 -37.46 -48.68
N PHE A 162 -11.02 -37.84 -48.21
CA PHE A 162 -9.78 -37.90 -49.02
C PHE A 162 -9.51 -36.64 -49.86
N GLY A 163 -9.59 -35.45 -49.24
CA GLY A 163 -9.40 -34.18 -49.93
C GLY A 163 -10.49 -33.85 -50.97
N THR A 164 -11.59 -34.60 -51.01
CA THR A 164 -12.75 -34.32 -51.86
C THR A 164 -13.92 -33.87 -50.98
N LEU A 165 -14.53 -32.74 -51.35
CA LEU A 165 -15.79 -32.28 -50.78
C LEU A 165 -16.96 -32.95 -51.50
N TRP A 166 -17.87 -33.52 -50.71
CA TRP A 166 -19.08 -34.18 -51.16
C TRP A 166 -20.29 -33.36 -50.73
N ILE A 167 -21.15 -33.01 -51.70
CA ILE A 167 -22.42 -32.30 -51.47
C ILE A 167 -23.56 -33.22 -51.91
N VAL A 168 -24.37 -33.67 -50.97
CA VAL A 168 -25.50 -34.60 -51.19
C VAL A 168 -26.80 -33.85 -50.99
N ILE A 169 -27.67 -33.86 -52.00
CA ILE A 169 -28.96 -33.17 -52.00
C ILE A 169 -30.08 -34.21 -52.11
N ASP A 170 -31.12 -34.08 -51.28
CA ASP A 170 -32.18 -35.09 -51.10
C ASP A 170 -33.21 -35.20 -52.25
N ARG A 171 -32.93 -34.58 -53.40
CA ARG A 171 -33.79 -34.56 -54.59
C ARG A 171 -33.13 -35.29 -55.77
N PRO A 172 -33.69 -36.42 -56.25
CA PRO A 172 -33.22 -37.07 -57.46
C PRO A 172 -33.29 -36.14 -58.68
N GLY A 173 -32.29 -36.20 -59.56
CA GLY A 173 -32.28 -35.48 -60.82
C GLY A 173 -31.94 -33.99 -60.74
N PHE A 174 -31.60 -33.46 -59.55
CA PHE A 174 -31.38 -32.02 -59.32
C PHE A 174 -30.31 -31.41 -60.23
N THR A 175 -30.67 -30.35 -60.97
CA THR A 175 -29.91 -29.84 -62.13
C THR A 175 -28.98 -28.67 -61.87
N MET A 176 -29.09 -27.96 -60.75
CA MET A 176 -28.37 -26.71 -60.52
C MET A 176 -26.98 -26.99 -59.90
N THR A 177 -25.93 -27.02 -60.74
CA THR A 177 -24.55 -27.23 -60.27
C THR A 177 -24.13 -26.15 -59.26
N PRO A 178 -23.52 -26.51 -58.11
CA PRO A 178 -23.03 -25.55 -57.13
C PRO A 178 -22.04 -24.52 -57.73
N GLN A 179 -22.11 -23.26 -57.28
CA GLN A 179 -21.34 -22.14 -57.83
C GLN A 179 -20.29 -21.64 -56.84
N ILE A 180 -19.03 -21.53 -57.27
CA ILE A 180 -17.88 -21.16 -56.41
C ILE A 180 -17.54 -19.68 -56.61
N SER A 181 -17.38 -18.95 -55.50
CA SER A 181 -16.99 -17.53 -55.44
C SER A 181 -15.86 -17.32 -54.43
N GLY A 182 -14.95 -16.39 -54.71
CA GLY A 182 -13.74 -16.11 -53.93
C GLY A 182 -12.56 -15.76 -54.86
N PRO A 183 -11.45 -15.20 -54.34
CA PRO A 183 -10.34 -14.70 -55.17
C PRO A 183 -9.48 -15.79 -55.81
N GLU A 184 -9.63 -17.06 -55.41
CA GLU A 184 -8.95 -18.21 -56.05
C GLU A 184 -9.93 -19.33 -56.43
N LYS A 185 -11.16 -18.99 -56.81
CA LYS A 185 -12.19 -19.98 -57.22
C LYS A 185 -11.70 -20.90 -58.36
N GLU A 186 -10.75 -20.43 -59.17
CA GLU A 186 -10.09 -21.14 -60.26
C GLU A 186 -9.21 -22.31 -59.80
N LYS A 187 -8.80 -22.37 -58.51
CA LYS A 187 -8.09 -23.54 -57.94
C LYS A 187 -9.01 -24.75 -57.76
N PHE A 188 -10.33 -24.56 -57.68
CA PHE A 188 -11.29 -25.64 -57.48
C PHE A 188 -11.60 -26.35 -58.79
N ALA A 189 -11.59 -27.69 -58.77
CA ALA A 189 -11.98 -28.48 -59.93
C ALA A 189 -13.50 -28.39 -60.20
N PRO A 190 -13.96 -28.56 -61.46
CA PRO A 190 -15.37 -28.56 -61.77
C PRO A 190 -16.10 -29.74 -61.10
N PHE A 191 -17.27 -29.46 -60.51
CA PHE A 191 -18.08 -30.46 -59.82
C PHE A 191 -18.46 -31.63 -60.75
N LYS A 192 -18.16 -32.85 -60.31
CA LYS A 192 -18.68 -34.08 -60.93
C LYS A 192 -20.04 -34.39 -60.31
N ARG A 193 -21.06 -34.59 -61.13
CA ARG A 193 -22.42 -34.99 -60.71
C ARG A 193 -22.57 -36.51 -60.77
N VAL A 194 -23.22 -37.07 -59.76
CA VAL A 194 -23.71 -38.46 -59.72
C VAL A 194 -25.17 -38.43 -59.27
N ASP A 195 -26.08 -39.03 -60.05
CA ASP A 195 -27.48 -39.17 -59.66
C ASP A 195 -27.72 -40.50 -58.95
N LEU A 196 -28.51 -40.46 -57.87
CA LEU A 196 -28.88 -41.60 -57.05
C LEU A 196 -30.42 -41.76 -57.04
N PRO A 197 -30.97 -42.94 -56.70
CA PRO A 197 -32.42 -43.15 -56.66
C PRO A 197 -33.18 -42.18 -55.73
N ASN A 198 -32.51 -41.69 -54.68
CA ASN A 198 -33.11 -40.87 -53.62
C ASN A 198 -32.51 -39.45 -53.48
N GLY A 199 -31.58 -39.05 -54.36
CA GLY A 199 -30.90 -37.76 -54.30
C GLY A 199 -29.93 -37.53 -55.47
N THR A 200 -29.23 -36.40 -55.46
CA THR A 200 -28.14 -36.09 -56.41
C THR A 200 -26.92 -35.64 -55.62
N VAL A 201 -25.73 -36.07 -56.06
CA VAL A 201 -24.44 -35.81 -55.42
C VAL A 201 -23.55 -34.99 -56.35
N PHE A 202 -22.87 -34.00 -55.78
CA PHE A 202 -21.79 -33.26 -56.45
C PHE A 202 -20.50 -33.46 -55.67
N THR A 203 -19.40 -33.76 -56.37
CA THR A 203 -18.07 -33.91 -55.76
C THR A 203 -17.05 -32.99 -56.42
N THR A 204 -16.18 -32.39 -55.60
CA THR A 204 -14.99 -31.66 -56.09
C THR A 204 -13.80 -31.91 -55.16
N PRO A 205 -12.59 -32.19 -55.70
CA PRO A 205 -11.35 -31.99 -54.99
C PRO A 205 -11.25 -30.59 -54.37
N LEU A 206 -10.80 -30.53 -53.12
CA LEU A 206 -10.38 -29.30 -52.45
C LEU A 206 -8.92 -28.99 -52.84
N PRO A 207 -8.57 -27.71 -53.06
CA PRO A 207 -7.17 -27.26 -53.11
C PRO A 207 -6.39 -27.64 -51.83
N GLU A 208 -5.07 -27.79 -51.92
CA GLU A 208 -4.22 -28.01 -50.74
C GLU A 208 -4.24 -26.80 -49.77
N ASP A 209 -4.45 -25.59 -50.30
CA ASP A 209 -4.58 -24.34 -49.53
C ASP A 209 -6.03 -24.03 -49.04
N ALA A 210 -6.98 -24.97 -49.09
CA ALA A 210 -8.43 -24.70 -49.01
C ALA A 210 -9.01 -24.34 -47.62
N GLY A 211 -8.32 -23.47 -46.88
CA GLY A 211 -8.72 -22.98 -45.57
C GLY A 211 -8.48 -23.99 -44.44
N ALA A 212 -8.28 -23.50 -43.22
CA ALA A 212 -8.21 -24.36 -42.05
C ALA A 212 -9.58 -24.96 -41.70
N GLU A 213 -10.66 -24.23 -42.01
CA GLU A 213 -12.00 -24.53 -41.52
C GLU A 213 -13.06 -24.38 -42.61
N ILE A 214 -14.01 -25.33 -42.65
CA ILE A 214 -15.12 -25.39 -43.60
C ILE A 214 -16.43 -25.52 -42.83
N TYR A 215 -17.40 -24.64 -43.09
CA TYR A 215 -18.69 -24.62 -42.40
C TYR A 215 -19.86 -24.23 -43.32
N GLY A 216 -21.09 -24.58 -42.93
CA GLY A 216 -22.30 -24.19 -43.65
C GLY A 216 -23.03 -23.00 -43.04
N GLU A 217 -23.54 -22.10 -43.88
CA GLU A 217 -24.54 -21.09 -43.54
C GLU A 217 -25.79 -21.27 -44.44
N GLY A 218 -26.98 -21.08 -43.88
CA GLY A 218 -28.26 -21.14 -44.61
C GLY A 218 -29.05 -22.44 -44.41
N GLY A 219 -29.96 -22.71 -45.34
CA GLY A 219 -30.92 -23.81 -45.25
C GLY A 219 -32.04 -23.72 -46.29
N GLY A 220 -32.61 -24.88 -46.62
CA GLY A 220 -33.77 -25.03 -47.50
C GLY A 220 -33.60 -24.57 -48.95
N LEU A 221 -33.70 -23.26 -49.19
CA LEU A 221 -33.66 -22.64 -50.54
C LEU A 221 -32.28 -22.08 -50.92
N VAL A 222 -31.49 -21.65 -49.94
CA VAL A 222 -30.16 -21.06 -50.17
C VAL A 222 -29.19 -21.62 -49.14
N TRP A 223 -28.12 -22.23 -49.65
CA TRP A 223 -27.05 -22.82 -48.87
C TRP A 223 -25.71 -22.23 -49.31
N ARG A 224 -24.84 -21.92 -48.34
CA ARG A 224 -23.46 -21.47 -48.54
C ARG A 224 -22.53 -22.36 -47.73
N ILE A 225 -21.59 -23.02 -48.39
CA ILE A 225 -20.48 -23.74 -47.76
C ILE A 225 -19.27 -22.81 -47.86
N ILE A 226 -18.67 -22.45 -46.73
CA ILE A 226 -17.63 -21.43 -46.64
C ILE A 226 -16.35 -22.11 -46.18
N SER A 227 -15.28 -21.95 -46.95
CA SER A 227 -13.91 -22.33 -46.63
C SER A 227 -13.15 -21.06 -46.22
N THR A 228 -12.44 -21.10 -45.09
CA THR A 228 -11.71 -19.92 -44.58
C THR A 228 -10.44 -20.31 -43.82
N PRO A 229 -9.39 -19.46 -43.84
CA PRO A 229 -8.25 -19.59 -42.94
C PRO A 229 -8.50 -19.01 -41.54
N LYS A 230 -9.60 -18.28 -41.30
CA LYS A 230 -9.92 -17.68 -39.99
C LYS A 230 -10.71 -18.67 -39.13
N GLN A 231 -10.08 -19.15 -38.05
CA GLN A 231 -10.72 -20.07 -37.09
C GLN A 231 -11.96 -19.42 -36.44
N ARG A 232 -13.10 -20.13 -36.46
CA ARG A 232 -14.42 -19.68 -36.01
C ARG A 232 -15.04 -20.75 -35.12
N MET A 233 -15.52 -20.39 -33.92
CA MET A 233 -16.16 -21.35 -33.02
C MET A 233 -17.50 -21.87 -33.57
N ILE A 234 -17.45 -22.98 -34.32
CA ILE A 234 -18.60 -23.77 -34.74
C ILE A 234 -19.03 -24.67 -33.56
N SER A 235 -20.33 -24.80 -33.32
CA SER A 235 -20.88 -25.74 -32.34
C SER A 235 -21.46 -26.97 -33.06
N PRO A 236 -20.75 -28.11 -33.11
CA PRO A 236 -21.26 -29.33 -33.72
C PRO A 236 -22.24 -30.08 -32.81
N VAL A 237 -23.20 -30.78 -33.42
CA VAL A 237 -24.11 -31.69 -32.73
C VAL A 237 -23.32 -32.92 -32.28
N LEU A 238 -23.16 -33.10 -30.97
CA LEU A 238 -22.33 -34.15 -30.38
C LEU A 238 -23.08 -35.49 -30.23
N PRO A 239 -22.40 -36.64 -30.39
CA PRO A 239 -23.00 -37.95 -30.19
C PRO A 239 -23.29 -38.24 -28.71
N GLN A 240 -24.51 -38.70 -28.43
CA GLN A 240 -24.93 -39.26 -27.15
C GLN A 240 -24.77 -40.80 -27.20
N ARG A 241 -24.10 -41.39 -26.21
CA ARG A 241 -23.94 -42.86 -26.09
C ARG A 241 -24.98 -43.39 -25.11
N VAL A 242 -25.87 -44.28 -25.59
CA VAL A 242 -26.97 -44.85 -24.81
C VAL A 242 -26.71 -46.35 -24.63
N PHE A 243 -26.55 -46.80 -23.39
CA PHE A 243 -26.32 -48.20 -23.05
C PHE A 243 -27.63 -48.84 -22.57
N ALA A 244 -27.94 -50.03 -23.09
CA ALA A 244 -29.18 -50.75 -22.79
C ALA A 244 -28.88 -52.11 -22.13
N GLY A 245 -28.55 -52.07 -20.84
CA GLY A 245 -28.23 -53.26 -20.04
C GLY A 245 -27.03 -53.04 -19.12
N GLU A 246 -26.71 -54.05 -18.30
CA GLU A 246 -25.59 -54.01 -17.35
C GLU A 246 -24.24 -54.45 -17.95
N ASP A 247 -24.22 -55.07 -19.15
CA ASP A 247 -22.98 -55.46 -19.82
C ASP A 247 -22.19 -54.19 -20.25
N PRO A 248 -20.96 -53.99 -19.75
CA PRO A 248 -20.21 -52.76 -19.98
C PRO A 248 -19.35 -52.77 -21.25
N ALA A 249 -19.34 -53.87 -22.03
CA ALA A 249 -18.43 -54.08 -23.16
C ALA A 249 -19.13 -54.08 -24.52
N ARG A 250 -20.34 -54.68 -24.62
CA ARG A 250 -21.17 -54.66 -25.84
C ARG A 250 -22.65 -54.54 -25.46
N GLY A 251 -23.31 -53.51 -25.99
CA GLY A 251 -24.69 -53.16 -25.63
C GLY A 251 -25.04 -51.67 -25.79
N GLY A 252 -24.13 -50.87 -26.35
CA GLY A 252 -24.35 -49.46 -26.63
C GLY A 252 -25.01 -49.20 -27.99
N THR A 253 -25.72 -48.08 -28.06
CA THR A 253 -26.12 -47.39 -29.30
C THR A 253 -25.56 -45.96 -29.27
N VAL A 254 -25.40 -45.33 -30.44
CA VAL A 254 -24.96 -43.92 -30.54
C VAL A 254 -26.05 -43.12 -31.22
N LYS A 255 -26.54 -42.06 -30.58
CA LYS A 255 -27.54 -41.16 -31.13
C LYS A 255 -26.96 -39.76 -31.34
N TRP A 256 -27.06 -39.25 -32.57
CA TRP A 256 -26.83 -37.84 -32.86
C TRP A 256 -28.18 -37.10 -32.82
N PRO A 257 -28.39 -36.15 -31.89
CA PRO A 257 -29.66 -35.43 -31.74
C PRO A 257 -29.85 -34.33 -32.80
N LEU A 258 -29.73 -34.68 -34.07
CA LEU A 258 -30.00 -33.80 -35.22
C LEU A 258 -31.50 -33.50 -35.30
N GLY A 259 -31.88 -32.24 -35.10
CA GLY A 259 -33.27 -31.82 -34.90
C GLY A 259 -34.16 -31.89 -36.14
N ARG A 260 -33.59 -31.84 -37.36
CA ARG A 260 -34.33 -31.78 -38.64
C ARG A 260 -33.64 -32.56 -39.77
N VAL A 261 -33.51 -33.87 -39.58
CA VAL A 261 -33.10 -34.82 -40.63
C VAL A 261 -34.24 -35.01 -41.63
N THR A 262 -33.93 -34.95 -42.93
CA THR A 262 -34.89 -35.09 -44.03
C THR A 262 -34.89 -36.50 -44.61
N LYS A 263 -33.72 -37.01 -45.04
CA LYS A 263 -33.53 -38.39 -45.50
C LYS A 263 -32.18 -38.98 -45.09
N LEU A 264 -32.16 -40.29 -44.92
CA LEU A 264 -30.96 -41.11 -45.05
C LEU A 264 -30.79 -41.54 -46.51
N ILE A 265 -29.59 -41.37 -47.06
CA ILE A 265 -29.24 -41.68 -48.45
C ILE A 265 -27.93 -42.47 -48.45
N GLU A 266 -27.91 -43.61 -49.13
CA GLU A 266 -26.69 -44.40 -49.32
C GLU A 266 -25.94 -43.90 -50.57
N VAL A 267 -24.64 -43.65 -50.41
CA VAL A 267 -23.74 -43.12 -51.44
C VAL A 267 -22.55 -44.05 -51.56
N THR A 268 -22.35 -44.66 -52.73
CA THR A 268 -21.14 -45.46 -53.01
C THR A 268 -20.00 -44.56 -53.44
N ASP A 269 -18.83 -44.71 -52.82
CA ASP A 269 -17.61 -44.04 -53.24
C ASP A 269 -17.06 -44.69 -54.52
N PRO A 270 -16.93 -43.97 -55.66
CA PRO A 270 -16.48 -44.58 -56.92
C PRO A 270 -14.97 -44.84 -56.98
N ALA A 271 -14.19 -44.34 -56.01
CA ALA A 271 -12.75 -44.59 -55.92
C ALA A 271 -12.42 -45.78 -54.99
N VAL A 272 -13.25 -46.06 -53.98
CA VAL A 272 -13.02 -47.10 -52.97
C VAL A 272 -14.05 -48.24 -53.01
N GLY A 273 -15.26 -47.99 -53.53
CA GLY A 273 -16.34 -48.98 -53.65
C GLY A 273 -17.15 -49.22 -52.37
N ASP A 274 -16.86 -48.53 -51.27
CA ASP A 274 -17.61 -48.66 -50.01
C ASP A 274 -18.84 -47.73 -49.96
N ILE A 275 -19.78 -48.07 -49.07
CA ILE A 275 -21.06 -47.37 -48.91
C ILE A 275 -20.99 -46.42 -47.71
N ILE A 276 -21.41 -45.18 -47.94
CA ILE A 276 -21.56 -44.13 -46.94
C ILE A 276 -23.07 -43.88 -46.73
N THR A 277 -23.58 -44.02 -45.52
CA THR A 277 -24.93 -43.58 -45.16
C THR A 277 -24.90 -42.11 -44.76
N VAL A 278 -25.57 -41.26 -45.55
CA VAL A 278 -25.56 -39.81 -45.40
C VAL A 278 -26.92 -39.32 -44.89
N ALA A 279 -26.94 -38.57 -43.80
CA ALA A 279 -28.14 -37.94 -43.24
C ALA A 279 -28.22 -36.47 -43.69
N THR A 280 -29.17 -36.19 -44.57
CA THR A 280 -29.48 -34.85 -45.09
C THR A 280 -30.34 -34.06 -44.12
N VAL A 281 -30.14 -32.74 -44.01
CA VAL A 281 -30.79 -31.86 -43.02
C VAL A 281 -31.40 -30.61 -43.67
N GLN A 282 -32.32 -29.94 -42.98
CA GLN A 282 -33.00 -28.74 -43.50
C GLN A 282 -32.20 -27.43 -43.36
N ASP A 283 -31.25 -27.37 -42.43
CA ASP A 283 -30.49 -26.17 -42.10
C ASP A 283 -29.05 -26.50 -41.70
N SER A 284 -28.13 -25.53 -41.84
CA SER A 284 -26.69 -25.77 -41.65
C SER A 284 -26.25 -25.87 -40.18
N SER A 285 -27.11 -25.53 -39.21
CA SER A 285 -26.76 -25.70 -37.79
C SER A 285 -26.66 -27.18 -37.41
N GLN A 286 -27.36 -28.05 -38.14
CA GLN A 286 -27.38 -29.49 -37.94
C GLN A 286 -26.16 -30.17 -38.58
N ASN A 287 -24.98 -30.01 -37.98
CA ASN A 287 -23.69 -30.53 -38.43
C ASN A 287 -23.07 -31.47 -37.36
N THR A 288 -22.24 -32.44 -37.75
CA THR A 288 -21.55 -33.32 -36.77
C THR A 288 -20.10 -32.96 -36.48
N GLY A 289 -19.57 -31.92 -37.15
CA GLY A 289 -18.21 -31.43 -36.99
C GLY A 289 -17.16 -32.40 -37.51
N ASP A 290 -16.04 -32.50 -36.80
CA ASP A 290 -14.86 -33.26 -37.23
C ASP A 290 -15.01 -34.78 -37.25
N LEU A 291 -14.07 -35.41 -37.95
CA LEU A 291 -13.90 -36.86 -38.07
C LEU A 291 -13.90 -37.56 -36.70
N ARG A 292 -14.72 -38.59 -36.53
CA ARG A 292 -14.78 -39.41 -35.31
C ARG A 292 -14.71 -40.89 -35.65
N GLU A 293 -13.60 -41.50 -35.27
CA GLU A 293 -13.38 -42.94 -35.32
C GLU A 293 -14.12 -43.67 -34.19
N PHE A 294 -14.85 -44.73 -34.54
CA PHE A 294 -15.38 -45.73 -33.61
C PHE A 294 -14.89 -47.13 -34.05
N VAL A 295 -15.16 -48.16 -33.25
CA VAL A 295 -14.78 -49.55 -33.58
C VAL A 295 -15.61 -50.09 -34.74
N ASP A 296 -16.94 -49.95 -34.66
CA ASP A 296 -17.88 -50.49 -35.66
C ASP A 296 -18.15 -49.54 -36.84
N PHE A 297 -17.77 -48.25 -36.77
CA PHE A 297 -18.03 -47.26 -37.82
C PHE A 297 -17.07 -46.06 -37.77
N THR A 298 -17.07 -45.22 -38.81
CA THR A 298 -16.46 -43.88 -38.81
C THR A 298 -17.57 -42.85 -39.08
N ALA A 299 -17.64 -41.77 -38.30
CA ALA A 299 -18.37 -40.57 -38.70
C ALA A 299 -17.38 -39.61 -39.38
N LEU A 300 -17.65 -39.25 -40.64
CA LEU A 300 -16.78 -38.37 -41.44
C LEU A 300 -16.92 -36.90 -41.00
N ARG A 301 -15.92 -36.07 -41.33
CA ARG A 301 -15.99 -34.61 -41.12
C ARG A 301 -17.15 -34.06 -41.94
N ALA A 302 -18.19 -33.55 -41.28
CA ALA A 302 -19.43 -33.12 -41.93
C ALA A 302 -19.82 -31.70 -41.50
N PRO A 303 -19.40 -30.67 -42.27
CA PRO A 303 -19.81 -29.27 -42.10
C PRO A 303 -21.32 -29.01 -42.16
N VAL A 304 -22.10 -29.91 -42.80
CA VAL A 304 -23.58 -29.89 -42.83
C VAL A 304 -24.10 -31.33 -42.82
N GLY A 305 -25.11 -31.64 -42.02
CA GLY A 305 -25.66 -32.98 -41.90
C GLY A 305 -24.70 -33.95 -41.19
N MET A 306 -24.74 -35.22 -41.61
CA MET A 306 -23.87 -36.28 -41.10
C MET A 306 -23.55 -37.29 -42.20
N ALA A 307 -22.35 -37.87 -42.20
CA ALA A 307 -21.98 -38.99 -43.06
C ALA A 307 -21.31 -40.10 -42.25
N ILE A 308 -21.87 -41.31 -42.31
CA ILE A 308 -21.40 -42.50 -41.58
C ILE A 308 -20.91 -43.54 -42.58
N ARG A 309 -19.71 -44.08 -42.35
CA ARG A 309 -19.19 -45.28 -43.01
C ARG A 309 -19.18 -46.43 -42.00
N ALA A 310 -19.91 -47.50 -42.28
CA ALA A 310 -19.84 -48.72 -41.47
C ALA A 310 -18.48 -49.42 -41.61
N LYS A 311 -17.99 -50.05 -40.54
CA LYS A 311 -16.82 -50.96 -40.54
C LYS A 311 -17.23 -52.44 -40.37
N ALA A 312 -18.53 -52.72 -40.22
CA ALA A 312 -19.10 -54.06 -40.11
C ALA A 312 -20.51 -54.12 -40.70
N ASP A 313 -20.86 -55.24 -41.32
CA ASP A 313 -22.01 -55.38 -42.22
C ASP A 313 -23.39 -55.31 -41.53
N ASP A 314 -23.45 -55.56 -40.22
CA ASP A 314 -24.67 -55.53 -39.39
C ASP A 314 -24.85 -54.21 -38.61
N VAL A 315 -24.08 -53.17 -38.93
CA VAL A 315 -24.30 -51.81 -38.38
C VAL A 315 -25.48 -51.15 -39.08
N LYS A 316 -26.49 -50.78 -38.29
CA LYS A 316 -27.69 -50.08 -38.73
C LYS A 316 -27.63 -48.60 -38.42
N VAL A 317 -27.94 -47.76 -39.40
CA VAL A 317 -28.13 -46.32 -39.26
C VAL A 317 -29.61 -46.03 -39.52
N GLU A 318 -30.36 -45.69 -38.48
CA GLU A 318 -31.82 -45.52 -38.54
C GLU A 318 -32.22 -44.12 -38.04
N GLN A 319 -33.17 -43.48 -38.74
CA GLN A 319 -33.73 -42.19 -38.32
C GLN A 319 -34.76 -42.41 -37.20
N VAL A 320 -34.58 -41.72 -36.08
CA VAL A 320 -35.40 -41.89 -34.86
C VAL A 320 -36.00 -40.56 -34.41
N SER A 321 -36.95 -40.60 -33.47
CA SER A 321 -37.51 -39.39 -32.88
C SER A 321 -36.40 -38.52 -32.25
N GLY A 322 -36.19 -37.33 -32.79
CA GLY A 322 -35.13 -36.40 -32.38
C GLY A 322 -33.71 -36.88 -32.67
N GLY A 323 -33.43 -37.50 -33.82
CA GLY A 323 -32.05 -37.70 -34.29
C GLY A 323 -31.84 -38.85 -35.28
N VAL A 324 -30.56 -39.19 -35.49
CA VAL A 324 -30.15 -40.46 -36.14
C VAL A 324 -29.51 -41.35 -35.09
N GLN A 325 -29.85 -42.64 -35.10
CA GLN A 325 -29.31 -43.65 -34.20
C GLN A 325 -28.52 -44.69 -34.98
N ILE A 326 -27.29 -44.93 -34.54
CA ILE A 326 -26.43 -46.02 -34.99
C ILE A 326 -26.55 -47.14 -33.96
N SER A 327 -26.83 -48.35 -34.43
CA SER A 327 -26.99 -49.56 -33.60
C SER A 327 -26.44 -50.81 -34.31
N ARG A 328 -26.33 -51.91 -33.56
CA ARG A 328 -25.90 -53.23 -34.06
C ARG A 328 -26.69 -54.30 -33.29
N PRO A 329 -27.15 -55.42 -33.90
CA PRO A 329 -27.93 -56.45 -33.20
C PRO A 329 -27.25 -57.04 -31.96
N THR A 330 -25.92 -57.03 -31.94
CA THR A 330 -25.07 -57.49 -30.81
C THR A 330 -24.58 -56.36 -29.89
N GLY A 331 -25.08 -55.13 -30.11
CA GLY A 331 -24.60 -53.90 -29.46
C GLY A 331 -23.29 -53.38 -30.07
N LEU A 332 -23.12 -52.05 -30.06
CA LEU A 332 -21.85 -51.43 -30.50
C LEU A 332 -20.76 -51.60 -29.44
N ALA A 333 -19.52 -51.73 -29.89
CA ALA A 333 -18.33 -51.74 -29.05
C ALA A 333 -17.90 -50.29 -28.72
N LEU A 334 -18.44 -49.75 -27.63
CA LEU A 334 -18.23 -48.36 -27.21
C LEU A 334 -17.44 -48.28 -25.90
N SER A 335 -16.23 -47.71 -25.96
CA SER A 335 -15.51 -47.25 -24.76
C SER A 335 -16.37 -46.26 -23.98
N ARG A 336 -16.28 -46.23 -22.64
CA ARG A 336 -17.05 -45.27 -21.84
C ARG A 336 -16.52 -43.85 -22.05
N VAL A 337 -17.39 -42.85 -21.91
CA VAL A 337 -17.04 -41.43 -22.18
C VAL A 337 -15.86 -40.94 -21.33
N LYS A 338 -15.77 -41.41 -20.07
CA LYS A 338 -14.63 -41.13 -19.18
C LYS A 338 -13.30 -41.70 -19.69
N ASP A 339 -13.33 -42.90 -20.27
CA ASP A 339 -12.13 -43.63 -20.69
C ASP A 339 -11.57 -42.98 -21.98
N VAL A 340 -12.46 -42.58 -22.91
CA VAL A 340 -12.09 -41.80 -24.10
C VAL A 340 -11.47 -40.46 -23.72
N LYS A 341 -12.05 -39.70 -22.77
CA LYS A 341 -11.42 -38.46 -22.29
C LYS A 341 -10.01 -38.72 -21.76
N SER A 342 -9.78 -39.81 -21.02
CA SER A 342 -8.44 -40.13 -20.51
C SER A 342 -7.43 -40.57 -21.60
N GLN A 343 -7.89 -41.10 -22.75
CA GLN A 343 -7.03 -41.36 -23.90
C GLN A 343 -6.72 -40.09 -24.69
N GLN A 344 -7.73 -39.26 -24.99
CA GLN A 344 -7.49 -37.98 -25.68
C GLN A 344 -6.58 -37.05 -24.87
N ILE A 345 -6.68 -37.08 -23.52
CA ILE A 345 -5.74 -36.37 -22.64
C ILE A 345 -4.31 -36.95 -22.74
N ARG A 346 -4.13 -38.26 -22.95
CA ARG A 346 -2.79 -38.84 -23.19
C ARG A 346 -2.22 -38.44 -24.55
N GLU A 347 -3.03 -38.50 -25.59
CA GLU A 347 -2.64 -38.14 -26.96
C GLU A 347 -2.28 -36.63 -27.03
N GLN A 348 -3.11 -35.76 -26.47
CA GLN A 348 -2.81 -34.32 -26.34
C GLN A 348 -1.56 -34.05 -25.46
N VAL A 349 -1.30 -34.84 -24.42
CA VAL A 349 -0.07 -34.73 -23.61
C VAL A 349 1.18 -35.23 -24.37
N GLN A 350 1.02 -36.10 -25.37
CA GLN A 350 2.12 -36.53 -26.24
C GLN A 350 2.36 -35.56 -27.40
N GLU A 351 1.32 -34.93 -27.95
CA GLU A 351 1.49 -33.85 -28.95
C GLU A 351 2.00 -32.56 -28.31
N ALA A 352 1.50 -32.16 -27.13
CA ALA A 352 2.01 -31.01 -26.38
C ALA A 352 3.41 -31.22 -25.77
N ALA A 353 3.99 -32.42 -25.89
CA ALA A 353 5.40 -32.68 -25.60
C ALA A 353 6.33 -32.34 -26.78
N ALA A 354 5.79 -32.04 -27.98
CA ALA A 354 6.55 -31.44 -29.06
C ALA A 354 6.72 -29.92 -28.81
N PRO A 355 7.92 -29.34 -29.04
CA PRO A 355 8.17 -27.92 -28.76
C PRO A 355 7.57 -27.01 -29.83
N VAL A 356 6.28 -26.67 -29.68
CA VAL A 356 5.62 -25.65 -30.49
C VAL A 356 6.14 -24.25 -30.10
N ALA A 357 6.46 -23.42 -31.08
CA ALA A 357 7.01 -22.09 -30.88
C ALA A 357 5.98 -21.12 -30.27
N ALA A 358 6.47 -20.11 -29.53
CA ALA A 358 5.63 -19.26 -28.70
C ALA A 358 4.71 -18.32 -29.50
N THR A 359 3.44 -18.32 -29.12
CA THR A 359 2.56 -17.14 -29.16
C THR A 359 2.08 -16.83 -27.73
N GLY A 360 1.58 -15.61 -27.50
CA GLY A 360 1.50 -14.99 -26.16
C GLY A 360 0.35 -15.43 -25.26
N GLU A 361 0.15 -16.74 -25.04
CA GLU A 361 -0.84 -17.24 -24.08
C GLU A 361 -0.34 -17.19 -22.63
N LEU A 362 -1.25 -16.87 -21.70
CA LEU A 362 -0.99 -16.84 -20.26
C LEU A 362 -0.63 -18.23 -19.75
N LYS A 363 0.60 -18.41 -19.25
CA LYS A 363 1.05 -19.66 -18.63
C LYS A 363 0.34 -19.87 -17.29
N ARG A 364 -0.73 -20.64 -17.33
CA ARG A 364 -1.42 -21.15 -16.14
C ARG A 364 -0.62 -22.26 -15.46
N ILE A 365 -0.76 -22.35 -14.16
CA ILE A 365 -0.18 -23.39 -13.29
C ILE A 365 -1.23 -24.04 -12.39
N PHE A 366 -2.43 -23.44 -12.27
CA PHE A 366 -3.55 -23.99 -11.52
C PHE A 366 -4.71 -24.41 -12.43
N ASP A 367 -5.06 -25.70 -12.36
CA ASP A 367 -6.18 -26.34 -13.09
C ASP A 367 -7.33 -26.63 -12.11
N PHE A 368 -7.88 -25.56 -11.54
CA PHE A 368 -8.82 -25.66 -10.43
C PHE A 368 -10.13 -26.37 -10.78
N ASP A 369 -10.63 -26.23 -12.01
CA ASP A 369 -11.85 -26.92 -12.47
C ASP A 369 -11.71 -28.45 -12.39
N ARG A 370 -10.55 -28.98 -12.78
CA ARG A 370 -10.23 -30.40 -12.61
C ARG A 370 -10.00 -30.77 -11.15
N TRP A 371 -9.36 -29.90 -10.37
CA TRP A 371 -8.97 -30.19 -8.99
C TRP A 371 -10.15 -30.10 -8.02
N MET A 372 -11.23 -29.40 -8.37
CA MET A 372 -12.48 -29.37 -7.60
C MET A 372 -13.08 -30.75 -7.37
N MET A 373 -12.99 -31.66 -8.35
CA MET A 373 -13.48 -33.06 -8.28
C MET A 373 -14.94 -33.20 -7.78
N GLY A 374 -15.84 -32.29 -8.20
CA GLY A 374 -17.23 -32.26 -7.72
C GLY A 374 -17.47 -31.37 -6.49
N GLY A 375 -16.43 -30.71 -5.98
CA GLY A 375 -16.52 -29.74 -4.89
C GLY A 375 -16.75 -30.36 -3.52
N VAL A 376 -17.18 -29.54 -2.57
CA VAL A 376 -17.35 -29.89 -1.15
C VAL A 376 -18.23 -31.13 -0.97
N ASP A 377 -19.29 -31.28 -1.76
CA ASP A 377 -20.24 -32.40 -1.67
C ASP A 377 -19.60 -33.76 -2.01
N SER A 378 -18.61 -33.78 -2.91
CA SER A 378 -17.84 -34.99 -3.29
C SER A 378 -16.50 -35.11 -2.56
N LEU A 379 -16.11 -34.10 -1.77
CA LEU A 379 -14.77 -33.96 -1.22
C LEU A 379 -14.41 -35.07 -0.24
N ALA A 380 -15.34 -35.46 0.63
CA ALA A 380 -15.13 -36.54 1.62
C ALA A 380 -14.89 -37.90 0.94
N ASP A 381 -15.72 -38.27 -0.03
CA ASP A 381 -15.62 -39.54 -0.75
C ASP A 381 -14.33 -39.61 -1.58
N ASN A 382 -13.99 -38.54 -2.30
CA ASN A 382 -12.74 -38.48 -3.06
C ASN A 382 -11.50 -38.52 -2.14
N GLN A 383 -11.54 -37.87 -0.97
CA GLN A 383 -10.48 -37.98 0.03
C GLN A 383 -10.36 -39.42 0.54
N HIS A 384 -11.46 -40.09 0.85
CA HIS A 384 -11.46 -41.49 1.30
C HIS A 384 -10.90 -42.45 0.23
N ILE A 385 -11.34 -42.31 -1.02
CA ILE A 385 -10.89 -43.15 -2.16
C ILE A 385 -9.38 -43.00 -2.38
N LEU A 386 -8.86 -41.77 -2.39
CA LEU A 386 -7.42 -41.53 -2.57
C LEU A 386 -6.61 -42.07 -1.38
N LEU A 387 -7.01 -41.76 -0.14
CA LEU A 387 -6.31 -42.23 1.07
C LEU A 387 -6.30 -43.77 1.18
N ALA A 388 -7.40 -44.44 0.85
CA ALA A 388 -7.46 -45.90 0.82
C ALA A 388 -6.55 -46.49 -0.29
N GLY A 389 -6.48 -45.82 -1.45
CA GLY A 389 -5.60 -46.21 -2.56
C GLY A 389 -4.10 -46.11 -2.24
N MET A 390 -3.69 -45.13 -1.43
CA MET A 390 -2.29 -44.88 -1.08
C MET A 390 -1.61 -46.06 -0.36
N GLY A 391 -2.36 -46.85 0.43
CA GLY A 391 -1.80 -47.96 1.20
C GLY A 391 -1.06 -49.00 0.35
N ASN A 392 -1.57 -49.26 -0.86
CA ASN A 392 -1.10 -50.29 -1.79
C ASN A 392 -0.12 -49.77 -2.85
N LYS A 393 0.29 -48.49 -2.79
CA LYS A 393 1.16 -47.84 -3.79
C LYS A 393 2.62 -47.78 -3.35
N ASP A 394 3.51 -47.69 -4.34
CA ASP A 394 4.92 -47.36 -4.16
C ASP A 394 5.11 -45.89 -3.72
N LYS A 395 6.36 -45.46 -3.51
CA LYS A 395 6.67 -44.07 -3.13
C LYS A 395 6.15 -43.06 -4.17
N ASN A 396 6.32 -43.32 -5.47
CA ASN A 396 5.90 -42.38 -6.51
C ASN A 396 4.37 -42.30 -6.61
N GLY A 397 3.66 -43.44 -6.54
CA GLY A 397 2.20 -43.45 -6.48
C GLY A 397 1.64 -42.76 -5.23
N LYS A 398 2.28 -42.91 -4.07
CA LYS A 398 1.92 -42.18 -2.83
C LYS A 398 2.12 -40.67 -2.98
N VAL A 399 3.23 -40.24 -3.60
CA VAL A 399 3.49 -38.82 -3.88
C VAL A 399 2.47 -38.24 -4.86
N GLN A 400 2.10 -38.98 -5.92
CA GLN A 400 1.07 -38.56 -6.86
C GLN A 400 -0.31 -38.38 -6.19
N ASP A 401 -0.73 -39.33 -5.37
CA ASP A 401 -1.98 -39.23 -4.61
C ASP A 401 -1.95 -38.08 -3.59
N ALA A 402 -0.81 -37.87 -2.92
CA ALA A 402 -0.64 -36.75 -2.00
C ALA A 402 -0.72 -35.39 -2.72
N LEU A 403 -0.16 -35.27 -3.92
CA LEU A 403 -0.34 -34.06 -4.75
C LEU A 403 -1.79 -33.90 -5.23
N ALA A 404 -2.49 -34.97 -5.58
CA ALA A 404 -3.91 -34.91 -5.94
C ALA A 404 -4.78 -34.45 -4.75
N LEU A 405 -4.53 -35.00 -3.56
CA LEU A 405 -5.15 -34.58 -2.30
C LEU A 405 -4.83 -33.11 -1.98
N ALA A 406 -3.59 -32.66 -2.14
CA ALA A 406 -3.21 -31.26 -1.93
C ALA A 406 -3.95 -30.32 -2.89
N LYS A 407 -3.89 -30.60 -4.20
CA LYS A 407 -4.58 -29.84 -5.26
C LYS A 407 -6.08 -29.71 -4.99
N MET A 408 -6.74 -30.81 -4.64
CA MET A 408 -8.16 -30.85 -4.31
C MET A 408 -8.51 -30.05 -3.04
N ASN A 409 -7.65 -30.09 -2.01
CA ASN A 409 -7.84 -29.26 -0.82
C ASN A 409 -7.65 -27.77 -1.13
N ILE A 410 -6.65 -27.37 -1.92
CA ILE A 410 -6.47 -25.96 -2.35
C ILE A 410 -7.71 -25.47 -3.09
N ALA A 411 -8.21 -26.23 -4.08
CA ALA A 411 -9.41 -25.85 -4.86
C ALA A 411 -10.66 -25.61 -3.98
N ASN A 412 -10.74 -26.26 -2.82
CA ASN A 412 -11.85 -26.19 -1.86
C ASN A 412 -11.54 -25.32 -0.60
N ASP A 413 -10.58 -24.40 -0.66
CA ASP A 413 -10.16 -23.51 0.45
C ASP A 413 -9.57 -24.19 1.72
N ARG A 414 -9.03 -25.41 1.59
CA ARG A 414 -8.48 -26.21 2.71
C ARG A 414 -6.96 -26.14 2.77
N GLY A 415 -6.46 -24.93 3.02
CA GLY A 415 -5.01 -24.63 3.01
C GLY A 415 -4.17 -25.47 3.98
N GLN A 416 -4.61 -25.67 5.23
CA GLN A 416 -3.81 -26.40 6.23
C GLN A 416 -3.68 -27.89 5.85
N GLU A 417 -4.75 -28.50 5.37
CA GLU A 417 -4.76 -29.91 4.94
C GLU A 417 -3.93 -30.11 3.68
N ALA A 418 -3.99 -29.16 2.73
CA ALA A 418 -3.11 -29.17 1.57
C ALA A 418 -1.62 -29.12 1.98
N LEU A 419 -1.24 -28.29 2.96
CA LEU A 419 0.13 -28.29 3.51
C LEU A 419 0.51 -29.61 4.17
N GLY A 420 -0.43 -30.29 4.84
CA GLY A 420 -0.24 -31.64 5.35
C GLY A 420 0.21 -32.60 4.24
N PHE A 421 -0.57 -32.70 3.16
CA PHE A 421 -0.26 -33.59 2.03
C PHE A 421 1.00 -33.19 1.25
N LEU A 422 1.25 -31.90 1.07
CA LEU A 422 2.50 -31.40 0.45
C LEU A 422 3.73 -31.75 1.33
N SER A 423 3.62 -31.62 2.65
CA SER A 423 4.71 -31.99 3.57
C SER A 423 5.03 -33.49 3.52
N PHE A 424 4.00 -34.34 3.41
CA PHE A 424 4.17 -35.78 3.21
C PHE A 424 4.81 -36.11 1.86
N ALA A 425 4.35 -35.47 0.78
CA ALA A 425 4.92 -35.65 -0.56
C ALA A 425 6.43 -35.29 -0.61
N ALA A 426 6.82 -34.20 0.07
CA ALA A 426 8.23 -33.80 0.19
C ALA A 426 9.06 -34.68 1.15
N GLN A 427 8.44 -35.40 2.09
CA GLN A 427 9.14 -36.39 2.92
C GLN A 427 9.41 -37.68 2.13
N GLU A 428 8.44 -38.13 1.32
CA GLU A 428 8.59 -39.35 0.50
C GLU A 428 9.53 -39.15 -0.71
N LEU A 429 9.52 -37.97 -1.33
CA LEU A 429 10.38 -37.60 -2.46
C LEU A 429 10.92 -36.14 -2.32
N PRO A 430 12.01 -35.92 -1.56
CA PRO A 430 12.52 -34.56 -1.28
C PRO A 430 12.84 -33.68 -2.49
N GLN A 431 13.19 -34.29 -3.64
CA GLN A 431 13.49 -33.57 -4.88
C GLN A 431 12.26 -32.83 -5.45
N ILE A 432 11.04 -33.27 -5.12
CA ILE A 432 9.82 -32.65 -5.65
C ILE A 432 9.62 -31.21 -5.13
N ALA A 433 10.19 -30.89 -3.96
CA ALA A 433 10.10 -29.58 -3.33
C ALA A 433 10.79 -28.46 -4.12
N GLU A 434 11.70 -28.79 -5.04
CA GLU A 434 12.33 -27.82 -5.93
C GLU A 434 11.56 -27.56 -7.22
N SER A 435 10.53 -28.35 -7.52
CA SER A 435 9.73 -28.18 -8.74
C SER A 435 8.85 -26.93 -8.71
N PRO A 436 8.66 -26.21 -9.84
CA PRO A 436 7.80 -25.03 -9.90
C PRO A 436 6.37 -25.32 -9.45
N GLU A 437 5.77 -26.43 -9.89
CA GLU A 437 4.41 -26.81 -9.51
C GLU A 437 4.29 -26.99 -7.99
N PHE A 438 5.24 -27.67 -7.34
CA PHE A 438 5.21 -27.85 -5.90
C PHE A 438 5.35 -26.53 -5.13
N LYS A 439 6.26 -25.63 -5.55
CA LYS A 439 6.44 -24.32 -4.92
C LYS A 439 5.19 -23.45 -5.07
N ALA A 440 4.55 -23.45 -6.24
CA ALA A 440 3.29 -22.77 -6.47
C ALA A 440 2.15 -23.33 -5.58
N LEU A 441 2.01 -24.66 -5.50
CA LEU A 441 1.02 -25.31 -4.64
C LEU A 441 1.26 -25.03 -3.15
N ARG A 442 2.51 -25.08 -2.69
CA ARG A 442 2.86 -24.80 -1.28
C ARG A 442 2.63 -23.34 -0.95
N GLY A 443 3.07 -22.41 -1.79
CA GLY A 443 2.84 -20.98 -1.59
C GLY A 443 1.35 -20.60 -1.58
N ALA A 444 0.53 -21.17 -2.48
CA ALA A 444 -0.92 -20.99 -2.47
C ALA A 444 -1.56 -21.58 -1.19
N ALA A 445 -1.18 -22.80 -0.80
CA ALA A 445 -1.68 -23.43 0.42
C ALA A 445 -1.24 -22.67 1.69
N GLU A 446 -0.03 -22.11 1.74
CA GLU A 446 0.47 -21.23 2.80
C GLU A 446 -0.36 -19.93 2.87
N ALA A 447 -0.71 -19.32 1.73
CA ALA A 447 -1.57 -18.14 1.68
C ALA A 447 -3.00 -18.42 2.20
N LEU A 448 -3.60 -19.55 1.82
CA LEU A 448 -4.92 -19.97 2.34
C LEU A 448 -4.89 -20.31 3.84
N ALA A 449 -3.73 -20.74 4.34
CA ALA A 449 -3.45 -21.15 5.71
C ALA A 449 -3.01 -20.02 6.66
N GLY A 450 -3.02 -18.76 6.20
CA GLY A 450 -2.61 -17.61 7.01
C GLY A 450 -1.09 -17.42 7.15
N LYS A 451 -0.27 -18.16 6.40
CA LYS A 451 1.20 -18.21 6.52
C LYS A 451 1.85 -17.30 5.48
N HIS A 452 1.45 -16.03 5.48
CA HIS A 452 1.70 -15.09 4.38
C HIS A 452 3.19 -14.83 4.09
N GLU A 453 4.06 -14.82 5.11
CA GLU A 453 5.52 -14.71 4.94
C GLU A 453 6.11 -15.88 4.14
N LEU A 454 5.68 -17.10 4.47
CA LEU A 454 6.14 -18.32 3.80
C LEU A 454 5.59 -18.37 2.36
N ALA A 455 4.31 -18.04 2.21
CA ALA A 455 3.65 -17.93 0.91
C ALA A 455 4.37 -16.94 -0.01
N TRP A 456 4.75 -15.77 0.50
CA TRP A 456 5.51 -14.76 -0.25
C TRP A 456 6.89 -15.27 -0.65
N ARG A 457 7.64 -15.86 0.29
CA ARG A 457 8.96 -16.48 0.01
C ARG A 457 8.86 -17.52 -1.11
N ASP A 458 7.86 -18.38 -1.06
CA ASP A 458 7.68 -19.47 -2.02
C ASP A 458 7.20 -18.98 -3.38
N LEU A 459 6.20 -18.09 -3.42
CA LEU A 459 5.64 -17.54 -4.66
C LEU A 459 6.61 -16.60 -5.39
N ASN A 460 7.58 -16.01 -4.68
CA ASN A 460 8.61 -15.14 -5.24
C ASN A 460 9.90 -15.90 -5.68
N ASP A 461 9.89 -17.24 -5.69
CA ASP A 461 10.99 -18.03 -6.24
C ASP A 461 11.23 -17.68 -7.74
N PRO A 462 12.49 -17.49 -8.19
CA PRO A 462 12.80 -17.17 -9.59
C PRO A 462 12.21 -18.14 -10.63
N ALA A 463 12.02 -19.42 -10.28
CA ALA A 463 11.40 -20.41 -11.16
C ALA A 463 9.90 -20.16 -11.44
N LEU A 464 9.25 -19.31 -10.63
CA LEU A 464 7.84 -18.97 -10.72
C LEU A 464 7.56 -17.65 -11.45
N LYS A 465 8.59 -16.94 -11.92
CA LYS A 465 8.45 -15.63 -12.59
C LYS A 465 7.66 -15.67 -13.90
N ASN A 466 7.61 -16.82 -14.57
CA ASN A 466 6.96 -17.00 -15.87
C ASN A 466 5.46 -17.39 -15.78
N TYR A 467 4.84 -17.26 -14.60
CA TYR A 467 3.44 -17.62 -14.36
C TYR A 467 2.69 -16.43 -13.74
N ASP A 468 2.01 -15.64 -14.59
CA ASP A 468 1.29 -14.44 -14.16
C ASP A 468 0.06 -14.75 -13.31
N GLU A 469 -0.51 -15.96 -13.42
CA GLU A 469 -1.58 -16.44 -12.54
C GLU A 469 -1.20 -16.40 -11.05
N LEU A 470 0.09 -16.51 -10.72
CA LEU A 470 0.60 -16.43 -9.35
C LEU A 470 0.65 -15.00 -8.81
N ASN A 471 0.53 -13.97 -9.65
CA ASN A 471 0.57 -12.57 -9.21
C ASN A 471 -0.64 -12.20 -8.34
N TYR A 472 -1.83 -12.81 -8.56
CA TYR A 472 -2.97 -12.68 -7.63
C TYR A 472 -2.61 -13.20 -6.22
N TRP A 473 -1.87 -14.31 -6.14
CA TRP A 473 -1.47 -14.96 -4.90
C TRP A 473 -0.34 -14.19 -4.19
N ARG A 474 0.60 -13.63 -4.96
CA ARG A 474 1.63 -12.69 -4.48
C ARG A 474 0.99 -11.44 -3.87
N ALA A 475 0.09 -10.79 -4.62
CA ALA A 475 -0.63 -9.60 -4.16
C ALA A 475 -1.48 -9.88 -2.92
N TYR A 476 -2.20 -11.01 -2.89
CA TYR A 476 -2.96 -11.47 -1.72
C TYR A 476 -2.05 -11.70 -0.49
N ALA A 477 -0.88 -12.31 -0.64
CA ALA A 477 0.06 -12.51 0.46
C ALA A 477 0.63 -11.18 0.98
N LEU A 478 1.10 -10.30 0.10
CA LEU A 478 1.66 -8.98 0.45
C LEU A 478 0.65 -8.09 1.19
N ALA A 479 -0.61 -8.08 0.75
CA ALA A 479 -1.70 -7.33 1.40
C ALA A 479 -2.17 -7.89 2.75
N TRP A 480 -1.71 -9.09 3.14
CA TRP A 480 -1.84 -9.61 4.50
C TRP A 480 -0.56 -9.40 5.34
N LEU A 481 0.54 -8.96 4.71
CA LEU A 481 1.78 -8.51 5.37
C LEU A 481 1.82 -6.98 5.57
N GLY A 482 0.78 -6.25 5.16
CA GLY A 482 0.72 -4.79 5.22
C GLY A 482 1.48 -4.07 4.10
N ASP A 483 2.09 -4.80 3.17
CA ASP A 483 2.80 -4.22 2.00
C ASP A 483 1.80 -3.96 0.87
N TRP A 484 1.01 -2.91 1.04
CA TRP A 484 -0.03 -2.52 0.09
C TRP A 484 0.54 -1.99 -1.21
N LYS A 485 1.75 -1.43 -1.17
CA LYS A 485 2.44 -0.92 -2.35
C LYS A 485 2.84 -2.05 -3.29
N GLN A 486 3.62 -3.03 -2.83
CA GLN A 486 3.99 -4.18 -3.68
C GLN A 486 2.75 -5.01 -4.02
N ALA A 487 1.74 -5.11 -3.16
CA ALA A 487 0.49 -5.79 -3.51
C ALA A 487 -0.22 -5.11 -4.69
N GLY A 488 -0.24 -3.77 -4.73
CA GLY A 488 -0.80 -2.99 -5.84
C GLY A 488 0.02 -3.07 -7.12
N GLU A 489 1.36 -3.09 -7.01
CA GLU A 489 2.27 -3.28 -8.14
C GLU A 489 2.16 -4.69 -8.74
N MET A 490 1.94 -5.72 -7.91
CA MET A 490 1.79 -7.12 -8.33
C MET A 490 0.41 -7.42 -8.97
N MET A 491 -0.63 -6.61 -8.73
CA MET A 491 -2.01 -6.96 -9.12
C MET A 491 -2.19 -7.01 -10.66
N PRO A 492 -2.48 -8.19 -11.29
CA PRO A 492 -2.63 -8.32 -12.75
C PRO A 492 -3.60 -7.33 -13.39
N ASN A 493 -3.34 -6.92 -14.63
CA ASN A 493 -4.20 -5.96 -15.34
C ASN A 493 -5.59 -6.52 -15.66
N ASP A 494 -5.64 -7.73 -16.21
CA ASP A 494 -6.89 -8.50 -16.31
C ASP A 494 -7.31 -9.04 -14.93
N HIS A 495 -8.61 -9.24 -14.75
CA HIS A 495 -9.20 -9.92 -13.59
C HIS A 495 -10.13 -11.09 -13.99
N GLN A 496 -10.37 -11.34 -15.29
CA GLN A 496 -11.25 -12.42 -15.75
C GLN A 496 -10.73 -13.81 -15.34
N LEU A 497 -9.41 -14.01 -15.32
CA LEU A 497 -8.81 -15.24 -14.80
C LEU A 497 -9.19 -15.52 -13.34
N LEU A 498 -9.26 -14.50 -12.47
CA LEU A 498 -9.75 -14.64 -11.09
C LEU A 498 -11.23 -15.06 -11.06
N LEU A 499 -12.05 -14.58 -12.00
CA LEU A 499 -13.49 -14.94 -12.08
C LEU A 499 -13.71 -16.41 -12.48
N SER A 500 -12.68 -17.09 -13.01
CA SER A 500 -12.68 -18.54 -13.28
C SER A 500 -12.28 -19.41 -12.07
N TYR A 501 -11.88 -18.80 -10.95
CA TYR A 501 -11.50 -19.57 -9.76
C TYR A 501 -12.75 -20.17 -9.08
N PRO A 502 -12.63 -21.33 -8.41
CA PRO A 502 -13.69 -21.89 -7.59
C PRO A 502 -14.27 -20.87 -6.61
N LYS A 503 -15.60 -20.87 -6.44
CA LYS A 503 -16.33 -19.88 -5.63
C LYS A 503 -15.69 -19.63 -4.25
N ALA A 504 -15.27 -20.67 -3.53
CA ALA A 504 -14.63 -20.53 -2.22
C ALA A 504 -13.30 -19.75 -2.26
N LEU A 505 -12.51 -19.89 -3.34
CA LEU A 505 -11.28 -19.12 -3.55
C LEU A 505 -11.60 -17.71 -4.04
N LEU A 506 -12.57 -17.54 -4.95
CA LEU A 506 -13.02 -16.23 -5.41
C LEU A 506 -13.57 -15.37 -4.25
N GLU A 507 -14.33 -15.96 -3.32
CA GLU A 507 -14.80 -15.29 -2.09
C GLU A 507 -13.64 -14.74 -1.25
N LYS A 508 -12.60 -15.56 -1.04
CA LYS A 508 -11.50 -15.27 -0.11
C LYS A 508 -10.45 -14.34 -0.70
N LEU A 509 -10.04 -14.59 -1.95
CA LEU A 509 -9.09 -13.75 -2.67
C LEU A 509 -9.77 -12.46 -3.16
N GLY A 510 -11.00 -12.54 -3.66
CA GLY A 510 -11.71 -11.42 -4.30
C GLY A 510 -11.92 -10.22 -3.40
N ILE A 511 -12.30 -10.41 -2.14
CA ILE A 511 -12.44 -9.32 -1.15
C ILE A 511 -11.09 -8.58 -0.97
N LYS A 512 -9.98 -9.31 -0.77
CA LYS A 512 -8.66 -8.70 -0.56
C LYS A 512 -8.09 -8.08 -1.85
N LEU A 513 -8.35 -8.68 -3.02
CA LEU A 513 -7.94 -8.15 -4.33
C LEU A 513 -8.75 -6.90 -4.75
N ALA A 514 -10.04 -6.83 -4.39
CA ALA A 514 -10.82 -5.61 -4.52
C ALA A 514 -10.35 -4.51 -3.56
N GLU A 515 -9.95 -4.85 -2.32
CA GLU A 515 -9.31 -3.90 -1.40
C GLU A 515 -8.00 -3.32 -1.98
N ILE A 516 -7.12 -4.17 -2.52
CA ILE A 516 -5.88 -3.74 -3.19
C ILE A 516 -6.18 -2.78 -4.35
N ALA A 517 -7.16 -3.13 -5.21
CA ALA A 517 -7.57 -2.28 -6.32
C ALA A 517 -8.11 -0.92 -5.84
N LEU A 518 -8.93 -0.87 -4.79
CA LEU A 518 -9.43 0.38 -4.21
C LEU A 518 -8.33 1.22 -3.56
N ARG A 519 -7.37 0.62 -2.84
CA ARG A 519 -6.20 1.34 -2.30
C ARG A 519 -5.32 1.92 -3.41
N LYS A 520 -5.25 1.28 -4.59
CA LYS A 520 -4.57 1.76 -5.80
C LYS A 520 -5.44 2.69 -6.68
N ASN A 521 -6.66 3.03 -6.24
CA ASN A 521 -7.64 3.82 -6.99
C ASN A 521 -8.10 3.20 -8.34
N GLU A 522 -7.92 1.89 -8.53
CA GLU A 522 -8.40 1.12 -9.69
C GLU A 522 -9.89 0.76 -9.55
N VAL A 523 -10.75 1.74 -9.26
CA VAL A 523 -12.17 1.54 -8.86
C VAL A 523 -12.97 0.62 -9.81
N PRO A 524 -12.90 0.75 -11.16
CA PRO A 524 -13.68 -0.13 -12.06
C PRO A 524 -13.29 -1.61 -11.98
N LYS A 525 -12.04 -1.90 -11.60
CA LYS A 525 -11.49 -3.26 -11.44
C LYS A 525 -11.99 -3.89 -10.14
N ALA A 526 -12.01 -3.10 -9.06
CA ALA A 526 -12.64 -3.51 -7.81
C ALA A 526 -14.13 -3.80 -8.01
N GLU A 527 -14.86 -2.92 -8.70
CA GLU A 527 -16.28 -3.12 -9.00
C GLU A 527 -16.54 -4.38 -9.84
N GLY A 528 -15.67 -4.73 -10.80
CA GLY A 528 -15.77 -5.99 -11.56
C GLY A 528 -15.71 -7.24 -10.67
N ILE A 529 -14.82 -7.24 -9.68
CA ILE A 529 -14.68 -8.32 -8.69
C ILE A 529 -15.90 -8.33 -7.74
N LEU A 530 -16.22 -7.19 -7.11
CA LEU A 530 -17.30 -7.06 -6.14
C LEU A 530 -18.67 -7.40 -6.74
N LYS A 531 -18.96 -6.94 -7.97
CA LYS A 531 -20.18 -7.26 -8.71
C LYS A 531 -20.33 -8.76 -9.03
N THR A 532 -19.22 -9.49 -9.11
CA THR A 532 -19.26 -10.95 -9.30
C THR A 532 -19.55 -11.67 -7.98
N LEU A 533 -19.02 -11.19 -6.85
CA LEU A 533 -19.38 -11.68 -5.51
C LEU A 533 -20.86 -11.41 -5.19
N GLU A 534 -21.36 -10.21 -5.50
CA GLU A 534 -22.75 -9.78 -5.25
C GLU A 534 -23.79 -10.67 -5.95
N ARG A 535 -23.50 -11.17 -7.17
CA ARG A 535 -24.35 -12.19 -7.84
C ARG A 535 -24.55 -13.46 -7.00
N SER A 536 -23.67 -13.74 -6.05
CA SER A 536 -23.70 -14.90 -5.17
C SER A 536 -24.10 -14.58 -3.72
N ARG A 537 -24.44 -13.31 -3.40
CA ARG A 537 -24.67 -12.77 -2.04
C ARG A 537 -25.47 -13.67 -1.12
N ALA A 538 -26.58 -14.26 -1.61
CA ALA A 538 -27.44 -15.18 -0.86
C ALA A 538 -26.77 -16.48 -0.36
N THR A 539 -25.55 -16.76 -0.81
CA THR A 539 -24.73 -17.93 -0.46
C THR A 539 -23.34 -17.56 0.07
N LEU A 540 -23.10 -16.27 0.36
CA LEU A 540 -21.88 -15.79 0.98
C LEU A 540 -21.95 -15.95 2.51
N LYS A 541 -20.79 -16.11 3.15
CA LYS A 541 -20.68 -16.11 4.61
C LYS A 541 -20.92 -14.68 5.14
N PRO A 542 -21.51 -14.47 6.33
CA PRO A 542 -21.90 -13.13 6.79
C PRO A 542 -20.76 -12.09 6.82
N TRP A 543 -19.55 -12.51 7.18
CA TRP A 543 -18.36 -11.67 7.15
C TRP A 543 -17.90 -11.29 5.72
N THR A 544 -18.08 -12.21 4.76
CA THR A 544 -17.84 -11.93 3.33
C THR A 544 -18.85 -10.90 2.81
N VAL A 545 -20.11 -10.94 3.26
CA VAL A 545 -21.13 -9.93 2.93
C VAL A 545 -20.76 -8.57 3.53
N ALA A 546 -20.36 -8.53 4.82
CA ALA A 546 -19.92 -7.29 5.46
C ALA A 546 -18.72 -6.64 4.73
N GLY A 547 -17.76 -7.44 4.26
CA GLY A 547 -16.65 -6.95 3.44
C GLY A 547 -17.05 -6.49 2.04
N LEU A 548 -17.99 -7.19 1.40
CA LEU A 548 -18.56 -6.79 0.11
C LEU A 548 -19.28 -5.44 0.22
N ASP A 549 -20.09 -5.25 1.26
CA ASP A 549 -20.80 -3.99 1.52
C ASP A 549 -19.82 -2.85 1.83
N TYR A 550 -18.84 -3.09 2.71
CA TYR A 550 -17.82 -2.10 3.05
C TYR A 550 -17.04 -1.64 1.81
N LEU A 551 -16.54 -2.57 1.00
CA LEU A 551 -15.73 -2.24 -0.19
C LEU A 551 -16.57 -1.62 -1.31
N THR A 552 -17.87 -1.98 -1.42
CA THR A 552 -18.79 -1.31 -2.35
C THR A 552 -19.07 0.14 -1.90
N GLY A 553 -19.24 0.38 -0.59
CA GLY A 553 -19.33 1.73 -0.03
C GLY A 553 -18.05 2.56 -0.23
N GLN A 554 -16.88 1.93 -0.13
CA GLN A 554 -15.58 2.56 -0.43
C GLN A 554 -15.43 2.93 -1.91
N ALA A 555 -15.89 2.06 -2.82
CA ALA A 555 -15.93 2.36 -4.26
C ALA A 555 -16.83 3.56 -4.57
N ALA A 556 -18.00 3.64 -3.92
CA ALA A 556 -18.90 4.81 -4.01
C ALA A 556 -18.26 6.08 -3.42
N ARG A 557 -17.52 6.00 -2.30
CA ARG A 557 -16.84 7.16 -1.70
C ARG A 557 -15.76 7.71 -2.63
N GLN A 558 -14.97 6.83 -3.26
CA GLN A 558 -13.95 7.23 -4.24
C GLN A 558 -14.54 7.83 -5.53
N LYS A 559 -15.84 7.62 -5.81
CA LYS A 559 -16.58 8.30 -6.88
C LYS A 559 -17.24 9.61 -6.47
N GLY A 560 -17.19 9.98 -5.19
CA GLY A 560 -17.91 11.14 -4.66
C GLY A 560 -19.42 10.91 -4.53
N GLU A 561 -19.86 9.68 -4.25
CA GLU A 561 -21.28 9.30 -4.14
C GLU A 561 -21.69 8.98 -2.68
N PRO A 562 -21.63 9.95 -1.73
CA PRO A 562 -21.85 9.70 -0.30
C PRO A 562 -23.24 9.12 0.00
N GLU A 563 -24.27 9.52 -0.76
CA GLU A 563 -25.64 9.00 -0.71
C GLU A 563 -25.73 7.48 -0.95
N LYS A 564 -24.75 6.88 -1.62
CA LYS A 564 -24.65 5.43 -1.82
C LYS A 564 -23.71 4.77 -0.81
N THR A 565 -22.67 5.47 -0.36
CA THR A 565 -21.75 4.99 0.69
C THR A 565 -22.43 4.85 2.04
N ARG A 566 -23.13 5.89 2.50
CA ARG A 566 -23.80 5.98 3.81
C ARG A 566 -24.66 4.73 4.11
N PRO A 567 -25.66 4.35 3.27
CA PRO A 567 -26.52 3.18 3.53
C PRO A 567 -25.79 1.82 3.41
N LEU A 568 -24.57 1.76 2.89
CA LEU A 568 -23.74 0.54 2.86
C LEU A 568 -22.86 0.41 4.12
N TRP A 569 -22.57 1.50 4.83
CA TRP A 569 -21.72 1.49 6.03
C TRP A 569 -22.51 1.59 7.35
N GLU A 570 -23.65 2.29 7.37
CA GLU A 570 -24.53 2.38 8.56
C GLU A 570 -25.01 1.01 9.10
N PRO A 571 -25.37 0.00 8.29
CA PRO A 571 -25.69 -1.33 8.81
C PRO A 571 -24.50 -2.02 9.48
N LEU A 572 -23.29 -1.73 9.01
CA LEU A 572 -22.06 -2.40 9.44
C LEU A 572 -21.58 -1.90 10.81
N ILE A 573 -21.83 -0.62 11.17
CA ILE A 573 -21.46 -0.09 12.50
C ILE A 573 -22.26 -0.73 13.67
N THR A 574 -23.35 -1.44 13.38
CA THR A 574 -24.07 -2.30 14.34
C THR A 574 -23.93 -3.79 14.02
N GLY A 575 -23.06 -4.14 13.07
CA GLY A 575 -22.89 -5.48 12.54
C GLY A 575 -22.24 -6.47 13.51
N LYS A 576 -22.51 -7.76 13.27
CA LYS A 576 -21.94 -8.90 14.02
C LYS A 576 -20.48 -9.23 13.67
N ASP A 577 -19.93 -8.55 12.66
CA ASP A 577 -18.53 -8.71 12.26
C ASP A 577 -17.72 -7.58 12.91
N ASP A 578 -16.82 -7.94 13.83
CA ASP A 578 -16.08 -6.97 14.63
C ASP A 578 -15.10 -6.12 13.80
N PHE A 579 -14.48 -6.73 12.79
CA PHE A 579 -13.52 -6.08 11.90
C PHE A 579 -14.22 -5.04 11.01
N TYR A 580 -15.28 -5.44 10.29
CA TYR A 580 -16.02 -4.53 9.43
C TYR A 580 -16.87 -3.53 10.22
N ARG A 581 -17.27 -3.83 11.47
CA ARG A 581 -17.86 -2.84 12.37
C ARG A 581 -16.87 -1.73 12.71
N ALA A 582 -15.67 -2.08 13.15
CA ALA A 582 -14.63 -1.10 13.47
C ALA A 582 -14.21 -0.31 12.21
N ARG A 583 -13.98 -1.00 11.10
CA ARG A 583 -13.56 -0.40 9.82
C ARG A 583 -14.61 0.56 9.24
N SER A 584 -15.88 0.19 9.29
CA SER A 584 -16.98 1.07 8.85
C SER A 584 -17.19 2.22 9.82
N GLY A 585 -16.98 2.02 11.12
CA GLY A 585 -17.07 3.08 12.13
C GLY A 585 -16.05 4.19 11.90
N LEU A 586 -14.80 3.83 11.59
CA LEU A 586 -13.76 4.78 11.17
C LEU A 586 -14.16 5.51 9.88
N ALA A 587 -14.51 4.74 8.84
CA ALA A 587 -14.74 5.30 7.51
C ALA A 587 -16.00 6.20 7.44
N LEU A 588 -17.08 5.83 8.13
CA LEU A 588 -18.30 6.62 8.24
C LEU A 588 -18.09 7.87 9.10
N THR A 589 -17.37 7.78 10.22
CA THR A 589 -17.06 8.95 11.06
C THR A 589 -16.24 9.99 10.28
N MET A 590 -15.25 9.55 9.49
CA MET A 590 -14.52 10.47 8.62
C MET A 590 -15.39 11.03 7.49
N LEU A 591 -16.27 10.24 6.88
CA LEU A 591 -17.21 10.72 5.85
C LEU A 591 -18.15 11.80 6.39
N GLU A 592 -18.67 11.63 7.62
CA GLU A 592 -19.55 12.61 8.28
C GLU A 592 -18.81 13.88 8.72
N LEU A 593 -17.52 13.76 9.07
CA LEU A 593 -16.67 14.92 9.36
C LEU A 593 -16.31 15.69 8.07
N ASP A 594 -15.97 14.97 6.98
CA ASP A 594 -15.72 15.55 5.65
C ASP A 594 -16.94 16.32 5.12
N SER A 595 -18.16 15.79 5.33
CA SER A 595 -19.43 16.43 4.93
C SER A 595 -19.94 17.50 5.90
N LYS A 596 -19.37 17.57 7.12
CA LYS A 596 -19.83 18.42 8.25
C LYS A 596 -21.21 18.03 8.81
N ASP A 597 -21.60 16.76 8.67
CA ASP A 597 -22.73 16.16 9.38
C ASP A 597 -22.42 15.99 10.89
N ILE A 598 -21.14 15.92 11.26
CA ILE A 598 -20.65 15.98 12.65
C ILE A 598 -19.52 17.01 12.81
N ASP A 599 -19.30 17.45 14.05
CA ASP A 599 -18.15 18.28 14.42
C ASP A 599 -16.90 17.45 14.81
N LEU A 600 -15.77 18.14 14.99
CA LEU A 600 -14.48 17.54 15.30
C LEU A 600 -14.48 16.80 16.66
N THR A 601 -15.18 17.32 17.66
CA THR A 601 -15.26 16.71 19.00
C THR A 601 -16.11 15.44 18.94
N GLN A 602 -17.24 15.46 18.22
CA GLN A 602 -18.07 14.28 17.97
C GLN A 602 -17.31 13.19 17.20
N ALA A 603 -16.47 13.57 16.24
CA ALA A 603 -15.60 12.63 15.52
C ALA A 603 -14.54 12.01 16.45
N ILE A 604 -13.91 12.81 17.30
CA ILE A 604 -12.96 12.36 18.33
C ILE A 604 -13.60 11.35 19.29
N ASP A 605 -14.77 11.69 19.88
CA ASP A 605 -15.48 10.82 20.84
C ASP A 605 -15.82 9.45 20.24
N ARG A 606 -16.27 9.43 18.99
CA ARG A 606 -16.55 8.20 18.23
C ARG A 606 -15.29 7.37 18.00
N LEU A 607 -14.19 8.00 17.60
CA LEU A 607 -12.93 7.29 17.36
C LEU A 607 -12.26 6.80 18.65
N GLU A 608 -12.36 7.52 19.78
CA GLU A 608 -11.95 7.02 21.09
C GLU A 608 -12.74 5.75 21.47
N GLY A 609 -14.07 5.76 21.32
CA GLY A 609 -14.90 4.57 21.51
C GLY A 609 -14.48 3.39 20.62
N LEU A 610 -14.03 3.67 19.39
CA LEU A 610 -13.58 2.68 18.42
C LEU A 610 -12.30 1.93 18.84
N ARG A 611 -11.42 2.55 19.64
CA ARG A 611 -10.21 1.92 20.23
C ARG A 611 -10.53 0.79 21.23
N TYR A 612 -11.78 0.66 21.63
CA TYR A 612 -12.28 -0.44 22.46
C TYR A 612 -13.00 -1.51 21.64
N ALA A 613 -13.27 -1.26 20.35
CA ALA A 613 -13.97 -2.17 19.45
C ALA A 613 -13.04 -3.11 18.66
N TRP A 614 -11.78 -2.72 18.41
CA TRP A 614 -10.79 -3.51 17.66
C TRP A 614 -9.35 -3.19 18.08
N ARG A 615 -8.47 -4.20 18.11
CA ARG A 615 -7.05 -4.10 18.56
C ARG A 615 -6.14 -5.15 17.91
N GLY A 616 -4.85 -4.83 17.80
CA GLY A 616 -3.76 -5.77 17.54
C GLY A 616 -3.19 -5.78 16.11
N ASP A 617 -3.56 -4.83 15.25
CA ASP A 617 -3.19 -4.83 13.83
C ASP A 617 -3.11 -3.42 13.18
N GLU A 618 -2.96 -3.38 11.86
CA GLU A 618 -2.97 -2.16 11.04
C GLU A 618 -4.24 -1.31 11.24
N LEU A 619 -5.40 -1.93 11.49
CA LEU A 619 -6.65 -1.19 11.69
C LEU A 619 -6.64 -0.46 13.04
N GLU A 620 -6.09 -1.05 14.10
CA GLU A 620 -5.86 -0.31 15.36
C GLU A 620 -4.88 0.86 15.12
N ALA A 621 -3.78 0.63 14.41
CA ALA A 621 -2.83 1.69 14.06
C ALA A 621 -3.49 2.80 13.23
N GLN A 622 -4.37 2.47 12.28
CA GLN A 622 -5.08 3.43 11.44
C GLN A 622 -6.14 4.23 12.21
N ILE A 623 -6.85 3.61 13.16
CA ILE A 623 -7.79 4.28 14.06
C ILE A 623 -7.04 5.29 14.95
N ASN A 624 -5.95 4.85 15.60
CA ASN A 624 -5.15 5.73 16.45
C ASN A 624 -4.45 6.83 15.64
N TYR A 625 -3.92 6.53 14.45
CA TYR A 625 -3.37 7.54 13.52
C TYR A 625 -4.41 8.63 13.22
N THR A 626 -5.59 8.23 12.75
CA THR A 626 -6.67 9.16 12.40
C THR A 626 -7.09 10.02 13.60
N LEU A 627 -7.31 9.40 14.76
CA LEU A 627 -7.64 10.08 16.02
C LEU A 627 -6.54 11.06 16.46
N GLY A 628 -5.27 10.67 16.32
CA GLY A 628 -4.13 11.54 16.61
C GLY A 628 -4.13 12.81 15.74
N LYS A 629 -4.46 12.68 14.44
CA LYS A 629 -4.64 13.84 13.54
C LYS A 629 -5.79 14.75 14.01
N LEU A 630 -6.94 14.17 14.39
CA LEU A 630 -8.07 14.97 14.90
C LEU A 630 -7.71 15.71 16.19
N TYR A 631 -6.93 15.11 17.09
CA TYR A 631 -6.45 15.80 18.29
C TYR A 631 -5.47 16.94 18.00
N LEU A 632 -4.57 16.81 17.01
CA LEU A 632 -3.74 17.94 16.57
C LEU A 632 -4.60 19.07 15.99
N GLN A 633 -5.64 18.74 15.20
CA GLN A 633 -6.61 19.72 14.69
C GLN A 633 -7.43 20.38 15.81
N ASN A 634 -7.73 19.65 16.89
CA ASN A 634 -8.43 20.17 18.08
C ASN A 634 -7.51 20.96 19.04
N LYS A 635 -6.26 21.23 18.64
CA LYS A 635 -5.20 21.85 19.44
C LYS A 635 -4.79 21.07 20.71
N GLU A 636 -5.18 19.81 20.85
CA GLU A 636 -4.75 18.91 21.93
C GLU A 636 -3.37 18.28 21.61
N TYR A 637 -2.36 19.12 21.34
CA TYR A 637 -1.12 18.71 20.68
C TYR A 637 -0.38 17.54 21.37
N LEU A 638 -0.18 17.61 22.69
CA LEU A 638 0.47 16.54 23.47
C LEU A 638 -0.23 15.18 23.26
N LYS A 639 -1.56 15.17 23.40
CA LYS A 639 -2.40 13.97 23.30
C LYS A 639 -2.40 13.41 21.87
N GLY A 640 -2.47 14.30 20.87
CA GLY A 640 -2.32 13.93 19.46
C GLY A 640 -0.99 13.26 19.18
N PHE A 641 0.14 13.89 19.51
CA PHE A 641 1.46 13.30 19.31
C PHE A 641 1.72 12.05 20.14
N THR A 642 1.17 11.91 21.36
CA THR A 642 1.23 10.64 22.12
C THR A 642 0.50 9.53 21.37
N ILE A 643 -0.73 9.76 20.91
CA ILE A 643 -1.53 8.74 20.22
C ILE A 643 -0.90 8.37 18.85
N LEU A 644 -0.31 9.35 18.14
CA LEU A 644 0.48 9.09 16.93
C LEU A 644 1.72 8.24 17.22
N ARG A 645 2.50 8.58 18.27
CA ARG A 645 3.68 7.82 18.70
C ARG A 645 3.32 6.37 19.04
N ASP A 646 2.22 6.17 19.73
CA ASP A 646 1.76 4.85 20.15
C ASP A 646 1.25 4.05 18.94
N ALA A 647 0.54 4.70 17.99
CA ALA A 647 0.11 4.09 16.73
C ALA A 647 1.29 3.59 15.87
N ALA A 648 2.38 4.37 15.77
CA ALA A 648 3.60 3.95 15.06
C ALA A 648 4.28 2.73 15.74
N GLN A 649 4.15 2.59 17.07
CA GLN A 649 4.68 1.44 17.81
C GLN A 649 3.78 0.19 17.73
N MET A 650 2.49 0.33 17.41
CA MET A 650 1.56 -0.80 17.25
C MET A 650 1.86 -1.67 16.02
N SER A 651 2.43 -1.11 14.95
CA SER A 651 2.77 -1.84 13.71
C SER A 651 4.22 -1.60 13.24
N PRO A 652 5.25 -2.08 13.97
CA PRO A 652 6.65 -1.80 13.64
C PRO A 652 7.07 -2.33 12.26
N ASN A 653 7.87 -1.55 11.53
CA ASN A 653 8.36 -1.86 10.17
C ASN A 653 7.27 -1.95 9.07
N SER A 654 6.08 -1.37 9.30
CA SER A 654 5.01 -1.28 8.30
C SER A 654 5.02 0.05 7.54
N ASP A 655 4.38 0.08 6.36
CA ASP A 655 4.16 1.32 5.60
C ASP A 655 3.44 2.38 6.45
N ILE A 656 2.43 2.00 7.24
CA ILE A 656 1.66 2.94 8.08
C ILE A 656 2.51 3.52 9.22
N ALA A 657 3.42 2.75 9.83
CA ALA A 657 4.33 3.30 10.85
C ALA A 657 5.32 4.31 10.26
N ASN A 658 5.76 4.11 9.00
CA ASN A 658 6.58 5.08 8.27
C ASN A 658 5.77 6.34 7.93
N GLU A 659 4.50 6.21 7.50
CA GLU A 659 3.60 7.34 7.24
C GLU A 659 3.36 8.16 8.51
N ILE A 660 3.04 7.51 9.64
CA ILE A 660 2.83 8.17 10.92
C ILE A 660 4.10 8.91 11.37
N GLY A 661 5.28 8.28 11.27
CA GLY A 661 6.56 8.90 11.64
C GLY A 661 6.90 10.13 10.80
N GLY A 662 6.64 10.08 9.48
CA GLY A 662 6.76 11.23 8.59
C GLY A 662 5.79 12.35 8.96
N TYR A 663 4.51 12.03 9.09
CA TYR A 663 3.45 12.99 9.45
C TYR A 663 3.68 13.64 10.83
N MET A 664 4.18 12.88 11.81
CA MET A 664 4.56 13.43 13.12
C MET A 664 5.70 14.44 12.99
N THR A 665 6.73 14.13 12.20
CA THR A 665 7.90 15.01 11.98
C THR A 665 7.50 16.30 11.27
N GLU A 666 6.68 16.19 10.23
CA GLU A 666 6.10 17.32 9.48
C GLU A 666 5.23 18.20 10.39
N SER A 667 4.23 17.61 11.06
CA SER A 667 3.29 18.34 11.91
C SER A 667 3.95 18.98 13.14
N PHE A 668 4.98 18.35 13.71
CA PHE A 668 5.77 18.93 14.80
C PHE A 668 6.59 20.12 14.30
N THR A 669 7.19 20.01 13.11
CA THR A 669 7.98 21.08 12.51
C THR A 669 7.11 22.29 12.16
N ASP A 670 5.94 22.07 11.55
CA ASP A 670 4.96 23.12 11.25
C ASP A 670 4.41 23.81 12.51
N LEU A 671 3.98 23.04 13.52
CA LEU A 671 3.47 23.57 14.79
C LEU A 671 4.48 24.49 15.49
N MET A 672 5.76 24.15 15.43
CA MET A 672 6.81 24.88 16.12
C MET A 672 7.36 26.08 15.30
N LEU A 673 7.27 26.04 13.97
CA LEU A 673 7.73 27.12 13.08
C LEU A 673 6.63 28.12 12.69
N ASN A 674 5.42 27.65 12.37
CA ASN A 674 4.41 28.44 11.67
C ASN A 674 3.20 28.83 12.54
N ASN A 675 2.89 28.08 13.59
CA ASN A 675 1.76 28.37 14.47
C ASN A 675 2.15 29.33 15.60
N ASP A 676 1.98 30.64 15.37
CA ASP A 676 2.25 31.70 16.35
C ASP A 676 1.12 31.94 17.37
N GLU A 677 0.02 31.17 17.32
CA GLU A 677 -0.97 31.11 18.41
C GLU A 677 -0.56 30.15 19.54
N LEU A 678 0.48 29.34 19.35
CA LEU A 678 0.97 28.37 20.34
C LEU A 678 1.65 29.10 21.51
N SER A 679 1.17 28.89 22.73
CA SER A 679 1.76 29.46 23.94
C SER A 679 3.22 29.01 24.13
N ALA A 680 4.01 29.80 24.85
CA ALA A 680 5.39 29.42 25.14
C ALA A 680 5.46 28.17 26.01
N GLU A 681 4.53 28.03 26.96
CA GLU A 681 4.39 26.88 27.85
C GLU A 681 4.05 25.60 27.08
N ASP A 682 3.07 25.65 26.18
CA ASP A 682 2.69 24.49 25.35
C ASP A 682 3.82 24.12 24.38
N ALA A 683 4.49 25.11 23.77
CA ALA A 683 5.65 24.87 22.91
C ALA A 683 6.80 24.19 23.68
N VAL A 684 7.07 24.60 24.92
CA VAL A 684 8.06 23.95 25.80
C VAL A 684 7.63 22.51 26.12
N MET A 685 6.37 22.29 26.51
CA MET A 685 5.88 20.95 26.89
C MET A 685 5.90 19.97 25.71
N VAL A 686 5.41 20.39 24.53
CA VAL A 686 5.41 19.58 23.31
C VAL A 686 6.84 19.31 22.85
N TYR A 687 7.74 20.29 22.92
CA TYR A 687 9.15 20.06 22.59
C TYR A 687 9.82 19.06 23.54
N GLU A 688 9.67 19.18 24.87
CA GLU A 688 10.39 18.29 25.79
C GLU A 688 10.01 16.80 25.65
N GLU A 689 8.73 16.50 25.41
CA GLU A 689 8.23 15.14 25.18
C GLU A 689 8.54 14.61 23.75
N PHE A 690 8.61 15.48 22.74
CA PHE A 690 8.69 15.09 21.33
C PHE A 690 9.93 15.61 20.56
N LYS A 691 10.94 16.19 21.22
CA LYS A 691 12.20 16.68 20.62
C LYS A 691 12.95 15.68 19.73
N GLY A 692 12.70 14.38 19.88
CA GLY A 692 13.18 13.35 18.95
C GLY A 692 12.58 13.42 17.53
N LEU A 693 11.56 14.25 17.32
CA LEU A 693 11.00 14.61 16.01
C LEU A 693 11.70 15.82 15.37
N THR A 694 12.64 16.48 16.07
CA THR A 694 13.36 17.64 15.52
C THR A 694 14.28 17.17 14.38
N PRO A 695 14.14 17.70 13.15
CA PRO A 695 15.02 17.32 12.05
C PRO A 695 16.50 17.68 12.32
N GLU A 696 17.43 16.89 11.80
CA GLU A 696 18.88 17.18 11.89
C GLU A 696 19.36 18.23 10.85
N ASN A 697 18.43 18.79 10.08
CA ASN A 697 18.67 19.75 8.99
C ASN A 697 18.60 21.22 9.47
N GLU A 698 18.60 22.16 8.52
CA GLU A 698 18.49 23.60 8.82
C GLU A 698 17.11 24.01 9.38
N GLU A 699 16.03 23.30 9.01
CA GLU A 699 14.68 23.58 9.51
C GLU A 699 14.58 23.22 11.00
N GLY A 700 15.17 22.10 11.42
CA GLY A 700 15.26 21.75 12.84
C GLY A 700 16.14 22.72 13.65
N ARG A 701 17.17 23.31 13.06
CA ARG A 701 17.94 24.41 13.69
C ARG A 701 17.11 25.69 13.82
N LYS A 702 16.36 26.06 12.77
CA LYS A 702 15.39 27.18 12.81
C LYS A 702 14.30 26.96 13.86
N LEU A 703 13.78 25.74 13.97
CA LEU A 703 12.79 25.32 14.97
C LEU A 703 13.30 25.58 16.38
N VAL A 704 14.52 25.10 16.68
CA VAL A 704 15.14 25.28 17.99
C VAL A 704 15.42 26.77 18.29
N ARG A 705 15.81 27.57 17.28
CA ARG A 705 15.95 29.03 17.45
C ARG A 705 14.60 29.71 17.75
N LYS A 706 13.55 29.47 16.96
CA LYS A 706 12.22 30.08 17.17
C LYS A 706 11.57 29.64 18.50
N LEU A 707 11.82 28.41 18.94
CA LEU A 707 11.43 27.95 20.27
C LEU A 707 12.15 28.73 21.39
N ALA A 708 13.45 28.94 21.28
CA ALA A 708 14.20 29.74 22.24
C ALA A 708 13.71 31.20 22.27
N GLU A 709 13.34 31.78 21.12
CA GLU A 709 12.70 33.11 21.07
C GLU A 709 11.36 33.15 21.81
N ARG A 710 10.49 32.14 21.63
CA ARG A 710 9.23 32.01 22.36
C ARG A 710 9.45 31.88 23.87
N MET A 711 10.44 31.10 24.29
CA MET A 711 10.85 30.99 25.70
C MET A 711 11.34 32.35 26.24
N VAL A 712 12.17 33.08 25.49
CA VAL A 712 12.68 34.41 25.88
C VAL A 712 11.56 35.45 25.98
N ASN A 713 10.55 35.39 25.12
CA ASN A 713 9.40 36.28 25.17
C ASN A 713 8.42 35.99 26.32
N ALA A 714 8.48 34.79 26.91
CA ALA A 714 7.79 34.41 28.13
C ALA A 714 8.72 34.41 29.37
N ASP A 715 9.87 35.09 29.28
CA ASP A 715 10.89 35.22 30.33
C ASP A 715 11.41 33.88 30.91
N LEU A 716 11.32 32.78 30.15
CA LEU A 716 11.91 31.47 30.44
C LEU A 716 13.41 31.43 30.09
N LEU A 717 14.16 32.48 30.46
CA LEU A 717 15.52 32.77 29.98
C LEU A 717 16.49 31.60 30.16
N THR A 718 16.53 30.99 31.35
CA THR A 718 17.42 29.85 31.65
C THR A 718 17.19 28.65 30.73
N ARG A 719 15.94 28.40 30.31
CA ARG A 719 15.60 27.30 29.38
C ARG A 719 16.03 27.62 27.95
N ALA A 720 15.79 28.85 27.50
CA ALA A 720 16.23 29.32 26.20
C ALA A 720 17.76 29.28 26.07
N GLY A 721 18.48 29.71 27.12
CA GLY A 721 19.93 29.66 27.20
C GLY A 721 20.46 28.23 27.04
N ALA A 722 19.94 27.28 27.84
CA ALA A 722 20.36 25.87 27.77
C ALA A 722 20.14 25.24 26.39
N ILE A 723 19.06 25.60 25.69
CA ILE A 723 18.71 25.06 24.36
C ILE A 723 19.54 25.69 23.24
N LEU A 724 19.89 26.98 23.33
CA LEU A 724 20.79 27.65 22.39
C LEU A 724 22.27 27.27 22.62
N GLN A 725 22.67 26.96 23.86
CA GLN A 725 24.02 26.47 24.18
C GLN A 725 24.35 25.19 23.41
N ASP A 726 23.46 24.20 23.40
CA ASP A 726 23.60 22.95 22.64
C ASP A 726 23.75 23.20 21.12
N GLN A 727 23.05 24.21 20.58
CA GLN A 727 23.23 24.62 19.19
C GLN A 727 24.64 25.21 18.96
N VAL A 728 25.04 26.21 19.75
CA VAL A 728 26.33 26.92 19.65
C VAL A 728 27.54 26.00 19.90
N ASP A 729 27.37 24.95 20.70
CA ASP A 729 28.43 23.99 21.00
C ASP A 729 28.60 22.90 19.93
N PHE A 730 27.51 22.42 19.30
CA PHE A 730 27.55 21.18 18.51
C PHE A 730 26.89 21.22 17.12
N LYS A 731 26.04 22.21 16.78
CA LYS A 731 25.12 22.13 15.62
C LYS A 731 25.20 23.28 14.61
N ILE A 732 25.73 24.43 14.98
CA ILE A 732 25.96 25.58 14.08
C ILE A 732 27.44 25.99 14.06
N ALA A 733 27.90 26.52 12.92
CA ALA A 733 29.26 26.99 12.69
C ALA A 733 29.26 28.28 11.84
N GLY A 734 30.33 29.08 11.93
CA GLY A 734 30.47 30.31 11.13
C GLY A 734 29.62 31.48 11.64
N GLU A 735 29.12 32.34 10.73
CA GLU A 735 28.39 33.56 11.13
C GLU A 735 27.15 33.24 11.99
N GLU A 736 26.41 32.17 11.69
CA GLU A 736 25.26 31.77 12.52
C GLU A 736 25.66 31.40 13.94
N GLN A 737 26.82 30.75 14.11
CA GLN A 737 27.35 30.40 15.44
C GLN A 737 27.73 31.67 16.21
N ALA A 738 28.38 32.63 15.56
CA ALA A 738 28.76 33.90 16.17
C ALA A 738 27.54 34.75 16.54
N ARG A 739 26.56 34.87 15.63
CA ARG A 739 25.31 35.63 15.85
C ARG A 739 24.45 34.99 16.95
N THR A 740 24.36 33.65 16.97
CA THR A 740 23.63 32.93 18.02
C THR A 740 24.36 33.00 19.36
N ALA A 741 25.69 32.96 19.37
CA ALA A 741 26.50 33.15 20.57
C ALA A 741 26.30 34.56 21.18
N MET A 742 26.30 35.62 20.37
CA MET A 742 25.95 36.97 20.83
C MET A 742 24.58 37.03 21.53
N ARG A 743 23.56 36.41 20.92
CA ARG A 743 22.20 36.40 21.48
C ARG A 743 22.08 35.55 22.74
N LEU A 744 22.75 34.39 22.78
CA LEU A 744 22.86 33.53 23.95
C LEU A 744 23.55 34.24 25.13
N ALA A 745 24.63 34.99 24.86
CA ALA A 745 25.28 35.82 25.87
C ALA A 745 24.34 36.92 26.39
N ALA A 746 23.59 37.61 25.53
CA ALA A 746 22.59 38.59 25.97
C ALA A 746 21.51 37.96 26.87
N ILE A 747 21.02 36.76 26.54
CA ILE A 747 20.06 36.00 27.38
C ILE A 747 20.68 35.70 28.75
N TYR A 748 21.92 35.20 28.81
CA TYR A 748 22.62 34.93 30.08
C TYR A 748 22.84 36.19 30.93
N LEU A 749 23.13 37.34 30.32
CA LEU A 749 23.29 38.62 31.05
C LEU A 749 21.96 39.17 31.59
N LEU A 750 20.84 38.88 30.92
CA LEU A 750 19.48 39.19 31.40
C LEU A 750 19.05 38.24 32.54
N ASP A 751 19.43 36.95 32.47
CA ASP A 751 19.19 35.95 33.53
C ASP A 751 20.14 36.10 34.74
N ASN A 752 21.07 37.07 34.68
CA ASN A 752 22.13 37.33 35.66
C ASN A 752 23.09 36.15 35.91
N ASP A 753 23.34 35.30 34.90
CA ASP A 753 24.43 34.32 34.90
C ASP A 753 25.57 34.76 33.93
N PRO A 754 26.46 35.67 34.35
CA PRO A 754 27.50 36.22 33.47
C PRO A 754 28.60 35.22 33.11
N LYS A 755 28.70 34.08 33.79
CA LYS A 755 29.81 33.12 33.62
C LYS A 755 29.80 32.42 32.25
N PRO A 756 28.71 31.76 31.82
CA PRO A 756 28.63 31.23 30.46
C PRO A 756 28.56 32.35 29.41
N ALA A 757 28.07 33.55 29.74
CA ALA A 757 28.10 34.68 28.80
C ALA A 757 29.53 34.98 28.32
N VAL A 758 30.52 35.06 29.21
CA VAL A 758 31.92 35.32 28.81
C VAL A 758 32.49 34.22 27.90
N SER A 759 32.26 32.93 28.21
CA SER A 759 32.82 31.84 27.40
C SER A 759 32.14 31.71 26.03
N VAL A 760 30.87 32.07 25.93
CA VAL A 760 30.13 32.15 24.66
C VAL A 760 30.55 33.37 23.83
N LEU A 761 30.78 34.53 24.46
CA LEU A 761 31.25 35.74 23.77
C LEU A 761 32.62 35.57 23.11
N GLU A 762 33.54 34.81 23.71
CA GLU A 762 34.82 34.49 23.08
C GLU A 762 34.65 33.73 21.75
N LYS A 763 33.61 32.90 21.60
CA LYS A 763 33.29 32.23 20.32
C LYS A 763 32.84 33.22 19.25
N ALA A 764 31.96 34.17 19.62
CA ALA A 764 31.54 35.23 18.71
C ALA A 764 32.73 36.13 18.31
N LYS A 765 33.50 36.58 19.29
CA LYS A 765 34.66 37.46 19.09
C LYS A 765 35.75 36.81 18.24
N THR A 766 36.09 35.55 18.48
CA THR A 766 37.12 34.83 17.70
C THR A 766 36.68 34.57 16.26
N TYR A 767 35.37 34.47 15.99
CA TYR A 767 34.86 34.53 14.62
C TYR A 767 35.02 35.93 14.03
N TYR A 768 34.36 36.94 14.60
CA TYR A 768 34.27 38.29 14.02
C TYR A 768 35.63 38.99 13.85
N ALA A 769 36.57 38.77 14.78
CA ALA A 769 37.93 39.32 14.68
C ALA A 769 38.78 38.72 13.53
N ALA A 770 38.31 37.65 12.89
CA ALA A 770 38.97 37.04 11.73
C ALA A 770 38.46 37.61 10.38
N GLN A 771 37.42 38.44 10.35
CA GLN A 771 36.97 39.14 9.15
C GLN A 771 37.35 40.63 9.21
N PRO A 772 37.87 41.22 8.12
CA PRO A 772 38.35 42.62 8.12
C PRO A 772 37.25 43.65 7.83
N ASP A 773 35.98 43.25 7.69
CA ASP A 773 34.89 44.15 7.32
C ASP A 773 34.33 44.97 8.50
N GLU A 774 33.66 46.08 8.18
CA GLU A 774 33.16 47.06 9.15
C GLU A 774 32.03 46.50 10.05
N LYS A 775 31.20 45.59 9.52
CA LYS A 775 30.10 44.95 10.28
C LYS A 775 30.69 43.99 11.33
N SER A 776 31.63 43.13 10.93
CA SER A 776 32.31 42.21 11.85
C SER A 776 33.11 42.96 12.92
N GLN A 777 33.74 44.09 12.59
CA GLN A 777 34.37 44.97 13.58
C GLN A 777 33.36 45.56 14.59
N ALA A 778 32.17 45.96 14.14
CA ALA A 778 31.10 46.44 15.02
C ALA A 778 30.55 45.33 15.95
N GLU A 779 30.32 44.12 15.44
CA GLU A 779 29.87 42.98 16.26
C GLU A 779 30.97 42.51 17.24
N ALA A 780 32.25 42.57 16.86
CA ALA A 780 33.36 42.29 17.77
C ALA A 780 33.44 43.31 18.92
N ARG A 781 33.20 44.60 18.65
CA ARG A 781 33.04 45.65 19.68
C ARG A 781 31.82 45.35 20.57
N ALA A 782 30.69 44.99 19.99
CA ALA A 782 29.49 44.63 20.75
C ALA A 782 29.73 43.42 21.68
N ALA A 783 30.51 42.43 21.23
CA ALA A 783 30.88 41.28 22.04
C ALA A 783 31.71 41.67 23.27
N ASP A 784 32.68 42.57 23.11
CA ASP A 784 33.47 43.09 24.24
C ASP A 784 32.67 44.04 25.16
N MET A 785 31.68 44.77 24.63
CA MET A 785 30.74 45.55 25.44
C MET A 785 29.89 44.62 26.34
N MET A 786 29.33 43.54 25.79
CA MET A 786 28.66 42.50 26.58
C MET A 786 29.61 41.84 27.59
N ARG A 787 30.89 41.66 27.23
CA ARG A 787 31.91 41.11 28.13
C ARG A 787 32.23 42.04 29.31
N ALA A 788 32.35 43.35 29.08
CA ALA A 788 32.53 44.33 30.13
C ALA A 788 31.34 44.32 31.11
N ARG A 789 30.10 44.22 30.59
CA ARG A 789 28.90 44.02 31.41
C ARG A 789 28.95 42.70 32.21
N ALA A 790 29.40 41.61 31.60
CA ALA A 790 29.55 40.32 32.28
C ALA A 790 30.56 40.37 33.44
N LEU A 791 31.73 40.99 33.21
CA LEU A 791 32.76 41.21 34.22
C LEU A 791 32.22 42.07 35.39
N SER A 792 31.43 43.11 35.09
CA SER A 792 30.75 43.91 36.12
C SER A 792 29.77 43.09 36.96
N GLN A 793 28.92 42.24 36.35
CA GLN A 793 28.05 41.31 37.09
C GLN A 793 28.84 40.26 37.92
N MET A 794 30.11 39.99 37.58
CA MET A 794 31.02 39.18 38.40
C MET A 794 31.77 39.98 39.49
N ASN A 795 31.53 41.29 39.61
CA ASN A 795 32.26 42.24 40.46
C ASN A 795 33.73 42.49 40.05
N GLN A 796 34.11 42.13 38.81
CA GLN A 796 35.43 42.42 38.22
C GLN A 796 35.44 43.82 37.59
N THR A 797 35.09 44.84 38.39
CA THR A 797 34.86 46.22 37.94
C THR A 797 36.08 46.85 37.29
N GLU A 798 37.28 46.65 37.86
CA GLU A 798 38.53 47.20 37.31
C GLU A 798 38.84 46.64 35.90
N GLU A 799 38.66 45.33 35.70
CA GLU A 799 38.85 44.67 34.40
C GLU A 799 37.81 45.15 33.38
N ALA A 800 36.56 45.35 33.81
CA ALA A 800 35.48 45.84 32.95
C ALA A 800 35.73 47.28 32.49
N ILE A 801 36.12 48.19 33.40
CA ILE A 801 36.46 49.57 33.07
C ILE A 801 37.73 49.62 32.21
N ALA A 802 38.74 48.80 32.50
CA ALA A 802 39.95 48.70 31.67
C ALA A 802 39.63 48.26 30.23
N LEU A 803 38.70 47.32 30.03
CA LEU A 803 38.21 46.92 28.70
C LEU A 803 37.50 48.09 27.99
N LEU A 804 36.61 48.81 28.68
CA LEU A 804 35.91 49.98 28.11
C LEU A 804 36.84 51.15 27.78
N ASN A 805 38.00 51.25 28.43
CA ASN A 805 39.01 52.26 28.13
C ASN A 805 39.84 51.94 26.87
N THR A 806 39.64 50.76 26.25
CA THR A 806 40.24 50.46 24.94
C THR A 806 39.45 51.02 23.75
N PHE A 807 38.19 51.41 23.96
CA PHE A 807 37.32 51.94 22.90
C PHE A 807 37.40 53.47 22.76
N PRO A 808 37.21 54.00 21.53
CA PRO A 808 36.96 55.43 21.33
C PRO A 808 35.75 55.90 22.13
N VAL A 809 35.80 57.15 22.61
CA VAL A 809 34.70 57.83 23.31
C VAL A 809 33.46 57.80 22.43
N ALA A 810 32.35 57.29 22.98
CA ALA A 810 31.09 57.12 22.29
C ALA A 810 29.94 56.93 23.31
N PRO A 811 28.68 57.25 22.95
CA PRO A 811 27.56 57.24 23.91
C PRO A 811 27.28 55.86 24.51
N ASP A 812 27.40 54.78 23.74
CA ASP A 812 27.25 53.40 24.18
C ASP A 812 28.31 53.01 25.24
N VAL A 813 29.57 53.35 24.99
CA VAL A 813 30.70 53.12 25.90
C VAL A 813 30.54 53.94 27.18
N ASN A 814 30.18 55.22 27.06
CA ASN A 814 29.97 56.11 28.20
C ASN A 814 28.76 55.66 29.05
N ARG A 815 27.69 55.15 28.43
CA ARG A 815 26.51 54.61 29.13
C ARG A 815 26.78 53.31 29.87
N LEU A 816 27.54 52.38 29.28
CA LEU A 816 27.98 51.19 30.02
C LEU A 816 29.00 51.54 31.12
N ARG A 817 29.91 52.50 30.89
CA ARG A 817 30.84 52.97 31.93
C ARG A 817 30.10 53.58 33.12
N ALA A 818 29.10 54.41 32.86
CA ALA A 818 28.24 55.00 33.89
C ALA A 818 27.50 53.93 34.71
N ASP A 819 26.94 52.89 34.07
CA ASP A 819 26.25 51.75 34.70
C ASP A 819 27.19 50.90 35.57
N ILE A 820 28.36 50.52 35.04
CA ILE A 820 29.35 49.71 35.77
C ILE A 820 29.85 50.45 37.00
N SER A 821 30.20 51.74 36.87
CA SER A 821 30.62 52.56 38.01
C SER A 821 29.47 52.80 39.00
N TRP A 822 28.22 52.94 38.54
CA TRP A 822 27.04 53.06 39.42
C TRP A 822 26.86 51.81 40.28
N LYS A 823 26.86 50.62 39.66
CA LYS A 823 26.66 49.34 40.35
C LYS A 823 27.82 48.96 41.27
N ALA A 824 29.04 49.42 40.96
CA ALA A 824 30.20 49.29 41.84
C ALA A 824 30.25 50.33 42.98
N GLY A 825 29.35 51.31 43.02
CA GLY A 825 29.38 52.41 43.99
C GLY A 825 30.49 53.44 43.75
N LEU A 826 31.07 53.46 42.55
CA LEU A 826 32.06 54.44 42.08
C LEU A 826 31.33 55.72 41.62
N TRP A 827 30.73 56.43 42.57
CA TRP A 827 29.82 57.55 42.32
C TRP A 827 30.46 58.77 41.65
N GLU A 828 31.79 58.94 41.74
CA GLU A 828 32.49 60.03 41.07
C GLU A 828 32.68 59.69 39.57
N ASP A 829 33.28 58.54 39.26
CA ASP A 829 33.44 58.01 37.90
C ASP A 829 32.08 57.91 37.15
N SER A 830 31.03 57.45 37.83
CA SER A 830 29.68 57.39 37.26
C SER A 830 29.13 58.80 36.96
N ALA A 831 29.39 59.78 37.83
CA ALA A 831 29.00 61.17 37.60
C ALA A 831 29.83 61.89 36.51
N GLU A 832 31.03 61.40 36.19
CA GLU A 832 31.86 61.85 35.07
C GLU A 832 31.37 61.22 33.75
N ALA A 833 31.19 59.90 33.68
CA ALA A 833 30.62 59.24 32.51
C ALA A 833 29.19 59.75 32.16
N LEU A 834 28.38 60.08 33.18
CA LEU A 834 27.10 60.77 32.99
C LEU A 834 27.25 62.26 32.60
N GLN A 835 28.40 62.91 32.82
CA GLN A 835 28.67 64.23 32.24
C GLN A 835 28.98 64.11 30.76
N ASP A 836 29.80 63.14 30.37
CA ASP A 836 30.18 62.92 28.98
C ASP A 836 28.94 62.65 28.12
N LEU A 837 28.02 61.80 28.60
CA LEU A 837 26.72 61.57 27.96
C LEU A 837 25.87 62.85 27.77
N ILE A 838 25.83 63.76 28.76
CA ILE A 838 25.12 65.04 28.64
C ILE A 838 25.73 65.93 27.54
N LEU A 839 27.03 65.77 27.26
CA LEU A 839 27.75 66.48 26.21
C LEU A 839 27.58 65.79 24.84
N ASP A 840 27.67 64.46 24.81
CA ASP A 840 27.47 63.62 23.62
C ASP A 840 26.05 63.80 23.03
N GLU A 841 25.02 63.81 23.88
CA GLU A 841 23.63 64.05 23.49
C GLU A 841 23.29 65.55 23.31
N ALA A 842 24.29 66.44 23.45
CA ALA A 842 24.18 67.90 23.28
C ALA A 842 23.01 68.55 24.03
N ILE A 843 22.77 68.14 25.29
CA ILE A 843 21.54 68.48 26.02
C ILE A 843 21.56 69.95 26.47
N GLU A 844 20.78 70.79 25.79
CA GLU A 844 20.73 72.23 26.06
C GLU A 844 19.87 72.62 27.29
N PRO A 845 20.33 73.53 28.18
CA PRO A 845 19.73 73.69 29.52
C PRO A 845 18.35 74.34 29.59
N GLU A 846 17.93 75.03 28.53
CA GLU A 846 16.63 75.72 28.46
C GLU A 846 15.58 75.00 27.60
N ALA A 847 16.02 73.96 26.87
CA ALA A 847 15.20 73.15 25.97
C ALA A 847 14.12 72.35 26.72
N ALA A 848 13.22 71.74 25.94
CA ALA A 848 12.31 70.71 26.46
C ALA A 848 13.05 69.36 26.43
N LEU A 849 13.28 68.77 27.60
CA LEU A 849 13.96 67.48 27.75
C LEU A 849 13.01 66.32 27.40
N THR A 850 13.54 65.24 26.84
CA THR A 850 12.84 63.94 26.82
C THR A 850 12.79 63.34 28.24
N LEU A 851 12.05 62.24 28.42
CA LEU A 851 12.06 61.50 29.68
C LEU A 851 13.49 61.00 29.99
N ASP A 852 14.13 60.40 28.98
CA ASP A 852 15.45 59.77 29.06
C ASP A 852 16.54 60.81 29.39
N GLN A 853 16.51 61.98 28.73
CA GLN A 853 17.41 63.10 29.06
C GLN A 853 17.20 63.61 30.48
N ALA A 854 15.94 63.67 30.96
CA ALA A 854 15.64 64.06 32.33
C ALA A 854 16.12 63.00 33.35
N ASP A 855 16.04 61.72 33.01
CA ASP A 855 16.55 60.62 33.82
C ASP A 855 18.08 60.56 33.85
N LEU A 856 18.74 60.84 32.73
CA LEU A 856 20.20 60.94 32.64
C LEU A 856 20.73 62.11 33.51
N ILE A 857 20.05 63.27 33.47
CA ILE A 857 20.32 64.41 34.36
C ILE A 857 20.03 64.08 35.84
N LEU A 858 18.94 63.34 36.14
CA LEU A 858 18.58 62.92 37.50
C LEU A 858 19.61 61.94 38.06
N ASN A 859 19.98 60.90 37.30
CA ASN A 859 21.01 59.93 37.67
C ASN A 859 22.33 60.65 37.96
N ARG A 860 22.72 61.62 37.13
CA ARG A 860 23.92 62.42 37.41
C ARG A 860 23.81 63.21 38.72
N ALA A 861 22.65 63.78 39.02
CA ALA A 861 22.43 64.46 40.30
C ALA A 861 22.52 63.50 41.50
N VAL A 862 22.05 62.25 41.36
CA VAL A 862 22.16 61.20 42.38
C VAL A 862 23.62 60.83 42.61
N ALA A 863 24.37 60.50 41.54
CA ALA A 863 25.79 60.16 41.61
C ALA A 863 26.60 61.31 42.26
N LEU A 864 26.36 62.56 41.88
CA LEU A 864 27.01 63.74 42.49
C LEU A 864 26.59 64.01 43.96
N ASN A 865 25.42 63.56 44.40
CA ASN A 865 25.05 63.61 45.83
C ASN A 865 25.75 62.50 46.61
N LEU A 866 25.89 61.30 46.04
CA LEU A 866 26.49 60.13 46.67
C LEU A 866 28.02 60.24 46.76
N SER A 867 28.71 60.69 45.70
CA SER A 867 30.15 61.04 45.74
C SER A 867 30.43 62.21 46.67
N GLY A 868 29.43 63.06 46.91
CA GLY A 868 29.54 64.24 47.74
C GLY A 868 30.11 65.47 47.04
N ASN A 869 30.31 65.44 45.71
CA ASN A 869 30.83 66.55 44.91
C ASN A 869 29.79 67.70 44.79
N ARG A 870 29.68 68.50 45.86
CA ARG A 870 28.66 69.57 46.00
C ARG A 870 28.84 70.72 45.01
N VAL A 871 30.06 70.97 44.51
CA VAL A 871 30.32 72.02 43.54
C VAL A 871 29.69 71.65 42.19
N ALA A 872 29.98 70.45 41.69
CA ALA A 872 29.35 69.92 40.48
C ALA A 872 27.83 69.79 40.63
N LEU A 873 27.33 69.28 41.77
CA LEU A 873 25.88 69.16 42.04
C LEU A 873 25.16 70.53 41.99
N THR A 874 25.74 71.56 42.61
CA THR A 874 25.18 72.92 42.61
C THR A 874 25.19 73.53 41.20
N ASN A 875 26.21 73.24 40.40
CA ASN A 875 26.30 73.72 39.02
C ASN A 875 25.32 72.98 38.09
N LEU A 876 25.15 71.66 38.26
CA LEU A 876 24.13 70.87 37.55
C LEU A 876 22.71 71.38 37.87
N GLN A 877 22.40 71.61 39.14
CA GLN A 877 21.12 72.18 39.57
C GLN A 877 20.87 73.55 38.91
N LYS A 878 21.83 74.47 39.01
CA LYS A 878 21.72 75.82 38.39
C LYS A 878 21.53 75.76 36.87
N ARG A 879 22.19 74.81 36.19
CA ARG A 879 22.10 74.65 34.74
C ARG A 879 20.73 74.10 34.34
N PHE A 880 20.31 72.95 34.89
CA PHE A 880 19.16 72.21 34.35
C PHE A 880 17.84 72.36 35.11
N ALA A 881 17.77 72.98 36.29
CA ALA A 881 16.50 73.17 37.01
C ALA A 881 15.38 73.83 36.17
N PRO A 882 15.62 74.86 35.33
CA PRO A 882 14.57 75.48 34.52
C PRO A 882 13.92 74.54 33.48
N ALA A 883 14.68 73.56 32.98
CA ALA A 883 14.16 72.51 32.10
C ALA A 883 13.55 71.35 32.90
N MET A 884 14.22 70.88 33.96
CA MET A 884 13.75 69.78 34.80
C MET A 884 12.40 70.06 35.47
N GLN A 885 12.09 71.32 35.81
CA GLN A 885 10.77 71.72 36.33
C GLN A 885 9.61 71.47 35.35
N LYS A 886 9.89 71.26 34.05
CA LYS A 886 8.89 70.95 33.02
C LYS A 886 8.66 69.43 32.83
N THR A 887 9.42 68.58 33.52
CA THR A 887 9.40 67.11 33.33
C THR A 887 8.74 66.38 34.50
N ALA A 888 8.36 65.12 34.30
CA ALA A 888 7.82 64.27 35.37
C ALA A 888 8.81 64.05 36.53
N ARG A 889 10.13 64.24 36.29
CA ARG A 889 11.20 63.98 37.25
C ARG A 889 11.55 65.19 38.14
N ALA A 890 10.93 66.35 37.91
CA ALA A 890 11.15 67.60 38.67
C ALA A 890 11.30 67.41 40.18
N ARG A 891 10.33 66.69 40.81
CA ARG A 891 10.30 66.47 42.27
C ARG A 891 11.48 65.65 42.78
N LEU A 892 11.90 64.65 42.03
CA LEU A 892 13.05 63.80 42.39
C LEU A 892 14.34 64.61 42.28
N PHE A 893 14.49 65.39 41.20
CA PHE A 893 15.64 66.28 41.00
C PHE A 893 15.76 67.34 42.12
N ASP A 894 14.65 67.96 42.53
CA ASP A 894 14.62 68.95 43.62
C ASP A 894 14.90 68.35 45.02
N VAL A 895 14.61 67.07 45.24
CA VAL A 895 15.01 66.33 46.45
C VAL A 895 16.51 66.03 46.41
N VAL A 896 16.98 65.44 45.31
CA VAL A 896 18.37 64.99 45.13
C VAL A 896 19.36 66.16 45.10
N THR A 897 18.99 67.33 44.57
CA THR A 897 19.88 68.50 44.49
C THR A 897 19.84 69.42 45.72
N ARG A 898 19.03 69.11 46.74
CA ARG A 898 18.81 70.00 47.89
C ARG A 898 20.06 70.18 48.78
N PRO A 899 20.41 71.41 49.21
CA PRO A 899 21.47 71.63 50.19
C PRO A 899 21.15 70.97 51.55
N ARG A 900 22.08 70.18 52.10
CA ARG A 900 21.95 69.45 53.40
C ARG A 900 21.94 70.37 54.63
N LYS A 901 20.93 71.24 54.78
CA LYS A 901 20.59 71.91 56.05
C LYS A 901 19.48 71.20 56.83
N THR A 902 18.74 70.30 56.17
CA THR A 902 17.79 69.38 56.79
C THR A 902 17.58 68.23 55.80
N SER A 903 18.13 67.05 56.11
CA SER A 903 17.90 65.83 55.33
C SER A 903 16.84 65.02 56.07
N ILE A 904 15.74 64.69 55.39
CA ILE A 904 14.65 63.87 55.94
C ILE A 904 14.94 62.41 55.56
N ILE A 905 14.47 61.45 56.38
CA ILE A 905 14.66 60.01 56.11
C ILE A 905 14.09 59.63 54.74
N ALA A 906 12.91 60.17 54.38
CA ALA A 906 12.30 59.99 53.07
C ALA A 906 13.17 60.48 51.88
N ASP A 907 14.02 61.51 52.07
CA ASP A 907 14.96 61.94 51.02
C ASP A 907 16.00 60.83 50.74
N ARG A 908 16.38 60.06 51.77
CA ARG A 908 17.32 58.92 51.65
C ARG A 908 16.64 57.71 51.01
N GLU A 909 15.45 57.33 51.47
CA GLU A 909 14.68 56.22 50.91
C GLU A 909 14.41 56.43 49.40
N THR A 910 14.09 57.68 49.01
CA THR A 910 13.94 58.07 47.59
C THR A 910 15.22 57.86 46.78
N ILE A 911 16.39 58.19 47.35
CA ILE A 911 17.69 58.00 46.69
C ILE A 911 18.04 56.52 46.59
N GLU A 912 17.83 55.74 47.66
CA GLU A 912 18.11 54.30 47.68
C GLU A 912 17.21 53.53 46.71
N GLN A 913 15.94 53.94 46.54
CA GLN A 913 15.07 53.41 45.50
C GLN A 913 15.61 53.69 44.10
N ILE A 914 15.94 54.95 43.76
CA ILE A 914 16.50 55.31 42.45
C ILE A 914 17.80 54.53 42.16
N VAL A 915 18.67 54.38 43.16
CA VAL A 915 19.90 53.58 43.02
C VAL A 915 19.60 52.12 42.66
N SER A 916 18.53 51.53 43.21
CA SER A 916 18.14 50.14 42.97
C SER A 916 17.41 49.87 41.65
N GLU A 917 16.77 50.88 41.05
CA GLU A 917 15.96 50.75 39.83
C GLU A 917 16.75 51.03 38.53
N VAL A 918 17.95 51.60 38.62
CA VAL A 918 18.75 52.03 37.46
C VAL A 918 19.62 50.91 36.89
N ASP A 919 19.38 50.60 35.60
CA ASP A 919 20.22 49.75 34.77
C ASP A 919 20.37 50.39 33.38
N MET A 920 21.46 51.14 33.16
CA MET A 920 21.59 52.02 31.99
C MET A 920 21.99 51.25 30.71
N PHE A 921 22.36 49.98 30.84
CA PHE A 921 22.73 49.09 29.73
C PHE A 921 21.64 48.10 29.35
N LYS A 922 20.51 48.10 30.08
CA LYS A 922 19.39 47.18 29.85
C LYS A 922 18.88 47.23 28.41
N ASP A 923 18.66 48.41 27.86
CA ASP A 923 18.09 48.61 26.51
C ASP A 923 18.97 48.01 25.41
N PHE A 924 20.30 48.03 25.58
CA PHE A 924 21.24 47.39 24.67
C PHE A 924 21.06 45.87 24.66
N LEU A 925 20.88 45.24 25.83
CA LEU A 925 20.60 43.81 25.94
C LEU A 925 19.20 43.45 25.40
N GLU A 926 18.20 44.32 25.61
CA GLU A 926 16.85 44.12 25.05
C GLU A 926 16.81 44.26 23.51
N ALA A 927 17.71 45.04 22.88
CA ALA A 927 17.85 45.05 21.42
C ALA A 927 18.29 43.67 20.87
N TYR A 928 19.13 42.93 21.60
CA TYR A 928 19.47 41.54 21.29
C TYR A 928 18.38 40.52 21.72
N LYS A 929 17.46 40.90 22.61
CA LYS A 929 16.21 40.15 22.86
C LYS A 929 15.28 40.23 21.64
N GLN A 930 15.03 41.45 21.14
CA GLN A 930 14.00 41.78 20.16
C GLN A 930 14.38 41.58 18.67
N THR A 931 15.64 41.34 18.33
CA THR A 931 16.11 41.21 16.94
C THR A 931 15.58 39.92 16.28
N SER A 932 14.48 40.04 15.55
CA SER A 932 13.74 38.95 14.90
C SER A 932 14.24 38.57 13.50
N ASP A 933 15.20 39.30 12.92
CA ASP A 933 15.73 39.05 11.57
C ASP A 933 16.73 37.87 11.53
N LEU A 934 16.18 36.67 11.75
CA LEU A 934 16.76 35.38 11.36
C LEU A 934 16.32 34.97 9.93
N GLY A 935 15.98 35.95 9.08
CA GLY A 935 15.24 35.75 7.83
C GLY A 935 15.54 36.73 6.69
N ASN A 936 16.83 36.90 6.34
CA ASN A 936 17.31 37.29 4.99
C ASN A 936 18.74 36.75 4.80
#